data_AF-A0A2A2J916-F1
#
_entry.id   AF-A0A2A2J916-F1
#
_cell.length_a   1.000
_cell.length_b   1.000
_cell.length_c   1.000
_cell.angle_alpha   90.00
_cell.angle_beta   90.00
_cell.angle_gamma   90.00
#
_symmetry.space_group_name_H-M   'P 1'
#
loop_
_entity.id
_entity.type
_entity.pdbx_description
1 polymer ?
#
loop_
_entity_poly.entity_id
_entity_poly.type
_entity_poly.pdbx_seq_one_letter_code
_entity_poly.pdbx_strand_id
1 'polypeptide(L)'
;MAGPSRSSPSTSKQKRTKPTGCIEKLLNRQGNCVGFLDILITALAASLASYFLFTHLYRDSSIVVRALTIFFVLISILQPYNSTQLYITRHLADGSSEWEIFVVTDLDHDSKTADGKKWQSLAKRGTLKLAKDQKKAEVKWRDAEDFYLSTNIAAGGRAMELSDLAAFDGRLLTCDDRTGLIFWVENKQAIPWLIVNDGPGNVIKGLKAEWMTVKGEELFVGGLGKEWTTTSGEYVNDHPMWIKKVNAKGAVTHINWKDVFVRVRAAIGIQYPGYMIHEAVQWSDVHGKWFFLPRRASNDTYSEEADETRGTNYMVVGNEELTQFNAVRIDTDGNTRKGYSAFQFIPGTKDSLIVALKSEEKDGKPVASYIKQLQTVHTELLKKSGVKWTDAEERVFQWQIGNLEFACGAKLDQVSWRNWDQNESVALFAGAHALLTDGSGEIIKKLSEGTDIRASHVVDRIEWGSERAKAAVYCKNGKKYQADKILIAVPLAVLQKEHIKFRPPLPERKRDAISKIGTGLIEKVAVRFPRRFWSHLLSKGGSLDYFSHVPKSSDQRGLFNMFYDFSTQNPNAKTQNYVLMSYCCGDSVDIVNKNSDLEVVRIFCQTLQDMFPNEQIPEPTGHVVTHWGRDPNIGMSYSFVKESATGEDYDVIAEDVEDRLYFCGEVNYRILETFSQKLSWQNIGQSRVVDTVKF
;
A
#
# COMPACT_ATOMS: atom_id res chain seq x y z
N MET A 1 -74.00 7.86 25.66
CA MET A 1 -74.76 8.60 26.67
C MET A 1 -73.97 9.86 27.02
N ALA A 2 -74.64 11.02 26.92
CA ALA A 2 -74.36 12.37 27.45
C ALA A 2 -72.91 12.84 27.73
N GLY A 3 -72.51 13.93 27.05
CA GLY A 3 -71.48 14.89 27.52
C GLY A 3 -72.03 15.87 28.58
N PRO A 4 -71.31 16.95 28.94
CA PRO A 4 -71.40 18.17 28.12
C PRO A 4 -70.16 19.11 28.04
N SER A 5 -70.03 19.78 26.89
CA SER A 5 -69.71 21.23 26.63
C SER A 5 -68.45 21.89 27.26
N ARG A 6 -67.64 22.75 26.64
CA ARG A 6 -67.69 23.75 25.53
C ARG A 6 -66.21 23.96 25.07
N SER A 7 -65.80 24.49 23.92
CA SER A 7 -66.36 25.08 22.70
C SER A 7 -65.20 25.31 21.72
N SER A 8 -65.42 25.04 20.44
CA SER A 8 -64.70 25.57 19.27
C SER A 8 -65.72 26.40 18.44
N PRO A 9 -65.45 26.99 17.25
CA PRO A 9 -64.21 27.48 16.60
C PRO A 9 -64.38 28.90 15.97
N SER A 10 -63.33 29.41 15.31
CA SER A 10 -63.34 30.10 13.97
C SER A 10 -62.57 31.44 13.84
N THR A 11 -61.59 31.37 12.91
CA THR A 11 -61.16 32.36 11.90
C THR A 11 -60.92 33.84 12.25
N SER A 12 -59.70 34.34 12.00
CA SER A 12 -59.48 35.50 11.11
C SER A 12 -58.00 35.72 10.72
N LYS A 13 -57.81 36.32 9.55
CA LYS A 13 -56.55 36.72 8.90
C LYS A 13 -55.82 37.83 9.68
N GLN A 14 -54.49 37.76 9.80
CA GLN A 14 -53.60 38.94 9.99
C GLN A 14 -52.26 38.68 9.27
N LYS A 15 -52.03 39.27 8.09
CA LYS A 15 -51.35 40.56 7.83
C LYS A 15 -49.88 40.62 8.27
N ARG A 16 -49.02 40.60 7.24
CA ARG A 16 -47.60 40.99 7.22
C ARG A 16 -47.38 42.38 7.84
N THR A 17 -46.36 42.47 8.69
CA THR A 17 -45.62 43.72 8.97
C THR A 17 -44.13 43.40 9.05
N LYS A 18 -43.34 44.12 8.23
CA LYS A 18 -41.87 44.07 8.13
C LYS A 18 -41.21 44.63 9.41
N PRO A 19 -40.01 44.17 9.78
CA PRO A 19 -39.03 44.99 10.48
C PRO A 19 -38.03 45.58 9.47
N THR A 20 -38.17 46.89 9.26
CA THR A 20 -37.14 47.90 8.97
C THR A 20 -35.74 47.42 8.57
N GLY A 21 -35.48 47.45 7.27
CA GLY A 21 -34.14 47.63 6.73
C GLY A 21 -33.69 49.08 6.88
N CYS A 22 -32.54 49.29 7.52
CA CYS A 22 -31.78 50.54 7.39
C CYS A 22 -30.25 50.36 7.44
N ILE A 23 -29.71 49.13 7.45
CA ILE A 23 -28.26 48.89 7.39
C ILE A 23 -27.83 48.14 6.11
N GLU A 24 -28.71 47.33 5.50
CA GLU A 24 -28.39 46.58 4.26
C GLU A 24 -28.38 47.41 2.96
N LYS A 25 -28.80 48.68 3.00
CA LYS A 25 -28.88 49.53 1.78
C LYS A 25 -27.66 50.40 1.49
N LEU A 26 -26.62 50.37 2.32
CA LEU A 26 -25.38 51.11 2.09
C LEU A 26 -24.26 50.29 1.43
N LEU A 27 -24.41 48.96 1.33
CA LEU A 27 -23.37 48.09 0.75
C LEU A 27 -23.69 47.54 -0.64
N ASN A 28 -24.86 47.87 -1.20
CA ASN A 28 -25.30 47.30 -2.47
C ASN A 28 -25.76 48.40 -3.45
N ARG A 29 -24.81 49.21 -3.91
CA ARG A 29 -24.92 49.99 -5.16
C ARG A 29 -23.53 50.44 -5.60
N GLN A 30 -23.10 49.93 -6.75
CA GLN A 30 -21.96 50.38 -7.57
C GLN A 30 -20.56 50.16 -6.96
N GLY A 31 -19.98 49.00 -7.24
CA GLY A 31 -18.82 48.90 -8.13
C GLY A 31 -17.59 49.78 -7.89
N ASN A 32 -17.26 50.13 -6.65
CA ASN A 32 -15.92 50.61 -6.28
C ASN A 32 -15.46 49.87 -5.03
N CYS A 33 -14.56 48.89 -5.19
CA CYS A 33 -13.79 48.34 -4.09
C CYS A 33 -12.96 49.46 -3.49
N VAL A 34 -13.35 49.95 -2.32
CA VAL A 34 -12.38 50.60 -1.42
C VAL A 34 -11.50 49.45 -0.92
N GLY A 35 -10.30 49.35 -1.47
CA GLY A 35 -9.40 48.23 -1.18
C GLY A 35 -9.03 48.24 0.31
N PHE A 36 -8.70 47.09 0.88
CA PHE A 36 -8.06 47.01 2.20
C PHE A 36 -6.85 47.97 2.31
N LEU A 37 -6.19 48.22 1.17
CA LEU A 37 -5.14 49.22 0.98
C LEU A 37 -5.62 50.67 1.21
N ASP A 38 -6.82 51.05 0.74
CA ASP A 38 -7.37 52.39 0.94
C ASP A 38 -7.75 52.64 2.40
N ILE A 39 -8.25 51.62 3.10
CA ILE A 39 -8.50 51.68 4.55
C ILE A 39 -7.17 51.80 5.30
N LEU A 40 -6.15 51.03 4.90
CA LEU A 40 -4.81 51.12 5.49
C LEU A 40 -4.17 52.49 5.26
N ILE A 41 -4.28 53.05 4.05
CA ILE A 41 -3.74 54.36 3.68
C ILE A 41 -4.47 55.47 4.45
N THR A 42 -5.80 55.40 4.56
CA THR A 42 -6.59 56.39 5.31
C THR A 42 -6.26 56.33 6.81
N ALA A 43 -6.07 55.13 7.35
CA ALA A 43 -5.73 54.94 8.76
C ALA A 43 -4.25 55.29 9.07
N LEU A 44 -3.32 55.04 8.14
CA LEU A 44 -1.94 55.53 8.21
C LEU A 44 -1.88 57.06 8.15
N ALA A 45 -2.64 57.68 7.26
CA ALA A 45 -2.72 59.14 7.15
C ALA A 45 -3.30 59.77 8.43
N ALA A 46 -4.35 59.18 9.02
CA ALA A 46 -4.91 59.62 10.30
C ALA A 46 -3.96 59.40 11.48
N SER A 47 -3.18 58.31 11.46
CA SER A 47 -2.17 58.00 12.50
C SER A 47 -0.95 58.91 12.41
N LEU A 48 -0.50 59.25 11.20
CA LEU A 48 0.55 60.23 10.95
C LEU A 48 0.10 61.65 11.34
N ALA A 49 -1.13 62.04 10.98
CA ALA A 49 -1.69 63.31 11.41
C ALA A 49 -1.81 63.40 12.95
N SER A 50 -2.24 62.32 13.60
CA SER A 50 -2.30 62.23 15.06
C SER A 50 -0.91 62.22 15.71
N TYR A 51 0.09 61.57 15.09
CA TYR A 51 1.49 61.56 15.52
C TYR A 51 2.09 62.97 15.48
N PHE A 52 1.89 63.72 14.39
CA PHE A 52 2.36 65.11 14.28
C PHE A 52 1.62 66.05 15.24
N LEU A 53 0.32 65.86 15.47
CA LEU A 53 -0.43 66.68 16.43
C LEU A 53 -0.03 66.39 17.89
N PHE A 54 0.19 65.11 18.25
CA PHE A 54 0.55 64.71 19.62
C PHE A 54 2.03 64.96 19.95
N THR A 55 2.97 64.76 19.03
CA THR A 55 4.40 65.07 19.26
C THR A 55 4.64 66.57 19.43
N HIS A 56 3.77 67.43 18.87
CA HIS A 56 3.86 68.88 19.04
C HIS A 56 3.21 69.39 20.35
N LEU A 57 2.22 68.67 20.89
CA LEU A 57 1.47 69.07 22.09
C LEU A 57 1.91 68.38 23.39
N TYR A 58 2.37 67.13 23.33
CA TYR A 58 2.74 66.33 24.51
C TYR A 58 4.12 65.73 24.27
N ARG A 59 5.14 66.30 24.93
CA ARG A 59 6.57 65.86 24.91
C ARG A 59 6.81 64.44 25.46
N ASP A 60 5.79 63.59 25.54
CA ASP A 60 5.84 62.26 26.13
C ASP A 60 5.49 61.19 25.08
N SER A 61 6.54 60.53 24.59
CA SER A 61 6.49 59.50 23.55
C SER A 61 5.75 58.22 23.98
N SER A 62 5.44 58.05 25.27
CA SER A 62 4.79 56.84 25.79
C SER A 62 3.31 56.71 25.38
N ILE A 63 2.60 57.83 25.24
CA ILE A 63 1.17 57.85 24.84
C ILE A 63 1.02 57.45 23.36
N VAL A 64 1.91 57.97 22.52
CA VAL A 64 1.94 57.67 21.09
C VAL A 64 2.27 56.20 20.84
N VAL A 65 3.22 55.64 21.58
CA VAL A 65 3.54 54.21 21.53
C VAL A 65 2.33 53.37 21.94
N ARG A 66 1.65 53.69 23.05
CA ARG A 66 0.44 52.96 23.48
C ARG A 66 -0.70 53.02 22.47
N ALA A 67 -0.95 54.18 21.86
CA ALA A 67 -1.98 54.34 20.83
C ALA A 67 -1.65 53.52 19.57
N LEU A 68 -0.39 53.55 19.11
CA LEU A 68 0.07 52.70 18.01
C LEU A 68 -0.01 51.22 18.36
N THR A 69 0.37 50.80 19.58
CA THR A 69 0.22 49.41 20.03
C THR A 69 -1.24 48.97 20.01
N ILE A 70 -2.16 49.78 20.54
CA ILE A 70 -3.61 49.48 20.53
C ILE A 70 -4.13 49.39 19.09
N PHE A 71 -3.70 50.29 18.21
CA PHE A 71 -4.08 50.30 16.80
C PHE A 71 -3.55 49.07 16.04
N PHE A 72 -2.27 48.70 16.21
CA PHE A 72 -1.70 47.49 15.61
C PHE A 72 -2.32 46.20 16.19
N VAL A 73 -2.68 46.19 17.48
CA VAL A 73 -3.45 45.10 18.12
C VAL A 73 -4.86 45.01 17.53
N LEU A 74 -5.55 46.14 17.33
CA LEU A 74 -6.87 46.17 16.68
C LEU A 74 -6.82 45.70 15.23
N ILE A 75 -5.83 46.12 14.44
CA ILE A 75 -5.65 45.66 13.05
C ILE A 75 -5.36 44.15 12.99
N SER A 76 -4.53 43.62 13.90
CA SER A 76 -4.25 42.18 13.96
C SER A 76 -5.45 41.36 14.46
N ILE A 77 -6.34 41.95 15.26
CA ILE A 77 -7.63 41.34 15.63
C ILE A 77 -8.64 41.35 14.47
N LEU A 78 -8.52 42.27 13.51
CA LEU A 78 -9.47 42.50 12.41
C LEU A 78 -9.08 41.81 11.09
N GLN A 79 -8.06 40.97 11.05
CA GLN A 79 -7.78 40.20 9.83
C GLN A 79 -8.94 39.23 9.55
N PRO A 80 -9.64 39.36 8.41
CA PRO A 80 -10.74 38.47 8.05
C PRO A 80 -10.21 37.07 7.71
N TYR A 81 -11.03 36.05 7.94
CA TYR A 81 -10.72 34.68 7.52
C TYR A 81 -10.45 34.62 6.02
N ASN A 82 -9.34 33.99 5.64
CA ASN A 82 -9.01 33.77 4.24
C ASN A 82 -9.68 32.48 3.73
N SER A 83 -10.84 32.63 3.09
CA SER A 83 -11.60 31.53 2.50
C SER A 83 -11.04 30.99 1.18
N THR A 84 -9.87 31.47 0.74
CA THR A 84 -9.23 31.03 -0.50
C THR A 84 -8.95 29.53 -0.45
N GLN A 85 -9.57 28.79 -1.37
CA GLN A 85 -9.21 27.40 -1.62
C GLN A 85 -7.87 27.33 -2.36
N LEU A 86 -7.08 26.30 -2.08
CA LEU A 86 -5.72 26.19 -2.62
C LEU A 86 -5.68 25.62 -4.05
N TYR A 87 -6.77 25.00 -4.50
CA TYR A 87 -6.83 24.38 -5.80
C TYR A 87 -7.10 25.40 -6.92
N ILE A 88 -6.55 25.10 -8.10
CA ILE A 88 -6.89 25.79 -9.35
C ILE A 88 -7.54 24.76 -10.27
N THR A 89 -8.77 25.05 -10.70
CA THR A 89 -9.46 24.18 -11.68
C THR A 89 -8.96 24.51 -13.08
N ARG A 90 -8.30 23.56 -13.74
CA ARG A 90 -7.87 23.68 -15.14
C ARG A 90 -8.89 22.99 -16.04
N HIS A 91 -9.55 23.75 -16.91
CA HIS A 91 -10.43 23.17 -17.93
C HIS A 91 -9.62 22.86 -19.20
N LEU A 92 -9.61 21.60 -19.60
CA LEU A 92 -8.88 21.14 -20.78
C LEU A 92 -9.73 21.25 -22.05
N ALA A 93 -9.08 21.21 -23.22
CA ALA A 93 -9.75 21.35 -24.52
C ALA A 93 -10.78 20.24 -24.81
N ASP A 94 -10.62 19.06 -24.22
CA ASP A 94 -11.58 17.95 -24.30
C ASP A 94 -12.81 18.11 -23.38
N GLY A 95 -12.85 19.22 -22.62
CA GLY A 95 -13.92 19.54 -21.66
C GLY A 95 -13.79 18.86 -20.30
N SER A 96 -12.71 18.10 -20.07
CA SER A 96 -12.37 17.59 -18.75
C SER A 96 -11.86 18.70 -17.82
N SER A 97 -11.90 18.43 -16.52
CA SER A 97 -11.34 19.31 -15.49
C SER A 97 -10.17 18.62 -14.79
N GLU A 98 -9.13 19.37 -14.46
CA GLU A 98 -7.92 18.87 -13.82
C GLU A 98 -7.57 19.74 -12.60
N TRP A 99 -7.12 19.09 -11.53
CA TRP A 99 -6.66 19.72 -10.30
C TRP A 99 -5.30 19.15 -9.90
N GLU A 100 -4.48 19.96 -9.23
CA GLU A 100 -3.34 19.41 -8.49
C GLU A 100 -3.86 18.67 -7.26
N ILE A 101 -3.14 17.63 -6.84
CA ILE A 101 -3.39 16.95 -5.57
C ILE A 101 -2.09 16.84 -4.80
N PHE A 102 -2.20 16.92 -3.48
CA PHE A 102 -1.12 16.80 -2.52
C PHE A 102 -1.45 15.69 -1.53
N VAL A 103 -0.46 14.84 -1.25
CA VAL A 103 -0.61 13.74 -0.30
C VAL A 103 0.60 13.65 0.61
N VAL A 104 0.39 13.20 1.86
CA VAL A 104 1.45 12.90 2.82
C VAL A 104 1.32 11.48 3.33
N THR A 105 2.43 10.95 3.84
CA THR A 105 2.52 9.57 4.36
C THR A 105 2.64 9.57 5.87
N ASP A 106 1.97 8.63 6.54
CA ASP A 106 2.40 8.16 7.84
C ASP A 106 3.45 7.05 7.63
N LEU A 107 4.63 7.22 8.23
CA LEU A 107 5.72 6.23 8.16
C LEU A 107 5.91 5.50 9.49
N ASP A 108 5.03 5.72 10.47
CA ASP A 108 5.13 5.13 11.80
C ASP A 108 6.55 5.32 12.38
N HIS A 109 7.15 4.23 12.85
CA HIS A 109 8.49 4.17 13.39
C HIS A 109 9.60 4.50 12.37
N ASP A 110 9.33 4.36 11.06
CA ASP A 110 10.26 4.65 9.97
C ASP A 110 10.34 6.16 9.64
N SER A 111 9.49 6.97 10.27
CA SER A 111 9.58 8.44 10.19
C SER A 111 10.93 8.97 10.72
N LYS A 112 11.60 8.25 11.62
CA LYS A 112 12.85 8.70 12.24
C LYS A 112 14.04 8.58 11.28
N THR A 113 14.80 9.66 11.10
CA THR A 113 16.00 9.66 10.25
C THR A 113 17.11 8.79 10.84
N ALA A 114 18.01 8.28 9.97
CA ALA A 114 19.09 7.37 10.37
C ALA A 114 20.07 7.97 11.41
N ASP A 115 20.25 9.29 11.42
CA ASP A 115 21.06 9.99 12.45
C ASP A 115 20.32 10.17 13.79
N GLY A 116 19.04 9.81 13.85
CA GLY A 116 18.17 9.90 15.01
C GLY A 116 17.81 11.33 15.44
N LYS A 117 18.13 12.35 14.65
CA LYS A 117 17.96 13.77 15.02
C LYS A 117 16.66 14.39 14.52
N LYS A 118 16.04 13.80 13.49
CA LYS A 118 14.83 14.32 12.86
C LYS A 118 13.82 13.21 12.62
N TRP A 119 12.59 13.64 12.38
CA TRP A 119 11.52 12.82 11.85
C TRP A 119 11.06 13.41 10.54
N GLN A 120 10.59 12.58 9.63
CA GLN A 120 10.19 12.97 8.29
C GLN A 120 8.97 12.19 7.78
N SER A 121 8.16 12.86 6.96
CA SER A 121 7.09 12.26 6.17
C SER A 121 7.32 12.57 4.69
N LEU A 122 7.06 11.59 3.83
CA LEU A 122 7.11 11.80 2.38
C LEU A 122 5.86 12.59 1.95
N ALA A 123 6.08 13.65 1.19
CA ALA A 123 5.04 14.41 0.54
C ALA A 123 5.12 14.19 -0.97
N LYS A 124 3.98 13.82 -1.58
CA LYS A 124 3.88 13.63 -3.04
C LYS A 124 2.89 14.61 -3.66
N ARG A 125 3.13 14.93 -4.92
CA ARG A 125 2.23 15.74 -5.76
C ARG A 125 1.74 14.94 -6.93
N GLY A 126 0.51 15.21 -7.34
CA GLY A 126 -0.09 14.61 -8.52
C GLY A 126 -1.06 15.56 -9.20
N THR A 127 -1.76 15.03 -10.20
CA THR A 127 -2.94 15.65 -10.79
C THR A 127 -4.10 14.66 -10.77
N LEU A 128 -5.30 15.15 -10.47
CA LEU A 128 -6.56 14.45 -10.68
C LEU A 128 -7.24 15.05 -11.89
N LYS A 129 -7.53 14.24 -12.90
CA LYS A 129 -8.29 14.61 -14.09
C LYS A 129 -9.67 13.94 -14.05
N LEU A 130 -10.75 14.70 -14.17
CA LEU A 130 -12.13 14.21 -14.27
C LEU A 130 -12.70 14.50 -15.66
N ALA A 131 -13.17 13.46 -16.34
CA ALA A 131 -13.78 13.57 -17.66
C ALA A 131 -15.05 14.45 -17.64
N LYS A 132 -15.39 15.03 -18.79
CA LYS A 132 -16.55 15.93 -18.94
C LYS A 132 -17.88 15.30 -18.49
N ASP A 133 -18.03 14.00 -18.71
CA ASP A 133 -19.23 13.23 -18.31
C ASP A 133 -19.22 12.80 -16.84
N GLN A 134 -18.12 13.08 -16.13
CA GLN A 134 -17.88 12.74 -14.73
C GLN A 134 -17.91 11.24 -14.42
N LYS A 135 -17.82 10.37 -15.44
CA LYS A 135 -17.84 8.91 -15.27
C LYS A 135 -16.45 8.29 -15.18
N LYS A 136 -15.41 9.06 -15.55
CA LYS A 136 -14.02 8.62 -15.52
C LYS A 136 -13.15 9.67 -14.85
N ALA A 137 -12.36 9.22 -13.87
CA ALA A 137 -11.31 10.00 -13.24
C ALA A 137 -9.96 9.31 -13.44
N GLU A 138 -8.88 10.08 -13.47
CA GLU A 138 -7.51 9.60 -13.66
C GLU A 138 -6.59 10.38 -12.72
N VAL A 139 -5.71 9.66 -12.00
CA VAL A 139 -4.68 10.27 -11.15
C VAL A 139 -3.32 10.04 -11.79
N LYS A 140 -2.49 11.09 -11.87
CA LYS A 140 -1.08 11.00 -12.27
C LYS A 140 -0.19 11.55 -11.20
N TRP A 141 0.73 10.73 -10.68
CA TRP A 141 1.74 11.16 -9.74
C TRP A 141 2.93 11.82 -10.46
N ARG A 142 3.56 12.77 -9.78
CA ARG A 142 4.77 13.46 -10.24
C ARG A 142 5.93 13.09 -9.32
N ASP A 143 6.34 11.82 -9.37
CA ASP A 143 7.32 11.26 -8.42
C ASP A 143 8.67 12.01 -8.40
N ALA A 144 9.04 12.66 -9.51
CA ALA A 144 10.24 13.51 -9.57
C ALA A 144 10.15 14.79 -8.70
N GLU A 145 8.95 15.16 -8.25
CA GLU A 145 8.71 16.31 -7.37
C GLU A 145 8.64 15.94 -5.88
N ASP A 146 8.73 14.65 -5.53
CA ASP A 146 8.64 14.14 -4.17
C ASP A 146 9.66 14.83 -3.24
N PHE A 147 9.24 15.09 -2.00
CA PHE A 147 10.10 15.69 -0.99
C PHE A 147 9.71 15.25 0.42
N TYR A 148 10.60 15.43 1.38
CA TYR A 148 10.33 15.14 2.77
C TYR A 148 9.95 16.41 3.54
N LEU A 149 8.81 16.37 4.21
CA LEU A 149 8.51 17.26 5.33
C LEU A 149 9.27 16.72 6.55
N SER A 150 9.85 17.59 7.37
CA SER A 150 10.61 17.15 8.54
C SER A 150 10.50 18.09 9.74
N THR A 151 10.70 17.54 10.92
CA THR A 151 10.76 18.27 12.19
C THR A 151 11.82 17.67 13.13
N ASN A 152 12.26 18.45 14.10
CA ASN A 152 13.09 17.99 15.21
C ASN A 152 12.27 17.89 16.52
N ILE A 153 10.97 18.22 16.48
CA ILE A 153 10.07 18.19 17.64
C ILE A 153 9.39 16.83 17.69
N ALA A 154 9.58 16.08 18.78
CA ALA A 154 9.00 14.76 18.94
C ALA A 154 8.45 14.51 20.34
N ALA A 155 7.47 13.60 20.42
CA ALA A 155 6.85 13.16 21.66
C ALA A 155 7.07 11.65 21.82
N GLY A 156 7.70 11.24 22.93
CA GLY A 156 8.05 9.83 23.14
C GLY A 156 8.97 9.24 22.08
N GLY A 157 9.77 10.08 21.39
CA GLY A 157 10.69 9.65 20.33
C GLY A 157 10.04 9.39 18.97
N ARG A 158 8.78 9.79 18.77
CA ARG A 158 8.02 9.70 17.52
C ARG A 158 7.49 11.09 17.08
N ALA A 159 7.39 11.32 15.77
CA ALA A 159 6.87 12.53 15.13
C ALA A 159 6.74 12.35 13.62
N MET A 160 6.09 13.31 12.93
CA MET A 160 5.85 13.28 11.48
C MET A 160 5.05 12.07 11.00
N GLU A 161 4.21 11.54 11.88
CA GLU A 161 3.21 10.53 11.56
C GLU A 161 1.95 11.31 11.15
N LEU A 162 1.97 11.75 9.89
CA LEU A 162 1.05 12.76 9.38
C LEU A 162 -0.24 12.11 8.89
N SER A 163 -1.33 12.34 9.61
CA SER A 163 -2.57 11.56 9.42
C SER A 163 -3.61 12.22 8.50
N ASP A 164 -3.63 13.56 8.37
CA ASP A 164 -4.57 14.22 7.46
C ASP A 164 -4.08 15.58 6.90
N LEU A 165 -4.84 16.13 5.94
CA LEU A 165 -4.60 17.40 5.27
C LEU A 165 -5.87 18.27 5.22
N ALA A 166 -5.74 19.56 5.51
CA ALA A 166 -6.84 20.52 5.40
C ALA A 166 -6.37 21.85 4.78
N ALA A 167 -7.24 22.47 3.98
CA ALA A 167 -7.05 23.84 3.52
C ALA A 167 -7.83 24.77 4.46
N PHE A 168 -7.12 25.59 5.23
CA PHE A 168 -7.71 26.44 6.27
C PHE A 168 -7.00 27.78 6.34
N ASP A 169 -7.76 28.87 6.34
CA ASP A 169 -7.24 30.25 6.36
C ASP A 169 -6.17 30.52 5.28
N GLY A 170 -6.43 30.01 4.07
CA GLY A 170 -5.51 30.13 2.92
C GLY A 170 -4.20 29.35 3.06
N ARG A 171 -4.11 28.39 3.98
CA ARG A 171 -2.93 27.56 4.21
C ARG A 171 -3.25 26.08 4.08
N LEU A 172 -2.27 25.30 3.64
CA LEU A 172 -2.32 23.84 3.68
C LEU A 172 -1.81 23.38 5.04
N LEU A 173 -2.65 22.69 5.80
CA LEU A 173 -2.35 22.18 7.12
C LEU A 173 -2.24 20.66 7.11
N THR A 174 -1.42 20.12 8.01
CA THR A 174 -1.33 18.69 8.34
C THR A 174 -1.18 18.51 9.86
N CYS A 175 -1.52 17.34 10.39
CA CYS A 175 -1.43 17.05 11.82
C CYS A 175 -0.59 15.79 12.07
N ASP A 176 0.21 15.82 13.15
CA ASP A 176 1.01 14.68 13.63
C ASP A 176 0.30 14.00 14.81
N ASP A 177 -0.03 12.72 14.67
CA ASP A 177 -0.81 11.96 15.66
C ASP A 177 -0.02 11.61 16.94
N ARG A 178 1.29 11.87 16.96
CA ARG A 178 2.15 11.59 18.12
C ARG A 178 2.31 12.81 19.00
N THR A 179 2.67 13.92 18.38
CA THR A 179 2.91 15.18 19.08
C THR A 179 1.64 15.98 19.30
N GLY A 180 0.59 15.75 18.50
CA GLY A 180 -0.58 16.61 18.42
C GLY A 180 -0.27 17.97 17.80
N LEU A 181 0.87 18.13 17.12
CA LEU A 181 1.21 19.38 16.42
C LEU A 181 0.42 19.47 15.11
N ILE A 182 -0.12 20.66 14.87
CA ILE A 182 -0.61 21.07 13.56
C ILE A 182 0.49 21.87 12.89
N PHE A 183 0.85 21.46 11.68
CA PHE A 183 1.81 22.15 10.83
C PHE A 183 1.07 22.82 9.69
N TRP A 184 1.55 23.98 9.23
CA TRP A 184 1.27 24.38 7.86
C TRP A 184 2.42 23.96 6.94
N VAL A 185 2.09 23.68 5.69
CA VAL A 185 3.05 23.25 4.66
C VAL A 185 3.31 24.42 3.72
N GLU A 186 4.56 24.88 3.71
CA GLU A 186 4.98 25.98 2.84
C GLU A 186 6.43 25.76 2.40
N ASN A 187 6.76 26.03 1.13
CA ASN A 187 8.13 25.93 0.60
C ASN A 187 8.84 24.60 0.93
N LYS A 188 8.10 23.48 0.84
CA LYS A 188 8.56 22.12 1.18
C LYS A 188 8.97 21.93 2.65
N GLN A 189 8.48 22.76 3.55
CA GLN A 189 8.72 22.69 4.99
C GLN A 189 7.41 22.47 5.74
N ALA A 190 7.48 21.74 6.84
CA ALA A 190 6.42 21.65 7.84
C ALA A 190 6.72 22.66 8.95
N ILE A 191 5.91 23.70 9.04
CA ILE A 191 6.11 24.80 10.00
C ILE A 191 5.13 24.58 11.16
N PRO A 192 5.60 24.32 12.40
CA PRO A 192 4.72 24.12 13.54
C PRO A 192 3.86 25.38 13.77
N TRP A 193 2.55 25.20 13.88
CA TRP A 193 1.61 26.28 14.16
C TRP A 193 1.10 26.25 15.60
N LEU A 194 0.48 25.15 16.03
CA LEU A 194 -0.01 24.97 17.38
C LEU A 194 -0.05 23.49 17.77
N ILE A 195 -0.22 23.22 19.06
CA ILE A 195 -0.38 21.89 19.62
C ILE A 195 -1.82 21.70 20.11
N VAL A 196 -2.39 20.52 19.86
CA VAL A 196 -3.67 20.10 20.42
C VAL A 196 -3.46 18.95 21.40
N ASN A 197 -3.72 19.21 22.68
CA ASN A 197 -3.67 18.22 23.75
C ASN A 197 -4.79 17.19 23.64
N ASP A 198 -4.57 15.98 24.13
CA ASP A 198 -5.53 14.88 24.10
C ASP A 198 -6.79 15.17 24.96
N GLY A 199 -7.89 14.46 24.67
CA GLY A 199 -9.11 14.48 25.47
C GLY A 199 -9.71 15.89 25.67
N PRO A 200 -10.11 16.26 26.91
CA PRO A 200 -10.68 17.56 27.25
C PRO A 200 -9.72 18.76 27.13
N GLY A 201 -8.45 18.54 26.74
CA GLY A 201 -7.44 19.58 26.62
C GLY A 201 -6.54 19.78 27.84
N ASN A 202 -6.81 19.06 28.94
CA ASN A 202 -6.02 19.07 30.17
C ASN A 202 -5.13 17.82 30.32
N VAL A 203 -4.83 17.14 29.22
CA VAL A 203 -3.98 15.94 29.16
C VAL A 203 -2.59 16.32 28.65
N ILE A 204 -1.53 15.78 29.27
CA ILE A 204 -0.14 16.12 28.93
C ILE A 204 0.25 15.64 27.52
N LYS A 205 -0.34 14.53 27.07
CA LYS A 205 -0.11 13.93 25.76
C LYS A 205 -0.80 14.75 24.65
N GLY A 206 -0.19 14.81 23.47
CA GLY A 206 -0.85 15.29 22.26
C GLY A 206 -2.02 14.38 21.85
N LEU A 207 -3.03 14.95 21.21
CA LEU A 207 -4.11 14.20 20.58
C LEU A 207 -3.54 13.26 19.51
N LYS A 208 -3.99 12.00 19.50
CA LYS A 208 -3.85 11.12 18.34
C LYS A 208 -4.81 11.62 17.25
N ALA A 209 -4.34 12.62 16.49
CA ALA A 209 -5.12 13.33 15.50
C ALA A 209 -5.16 12.51 14.21
N GLU A 210 -6.34 12.04 13.84
CA GLU A 210 -6.54 11.09 12.73
C GLU A 210 -7.20 11.73 11.51
N TRP A 211 -7.94 12.83 11.71
CA TRP A 211 -8.64 13.50 10.62
C TRP A 211 -8.80 15.01 10.87
N MET A 212 -8.93 15.76 9.78
CA MET A 212 -9.19 17.18 9.77
C MET A 212 -10.25 17.58 8.74
N THR A 213 -11.12 18.51 9.14
CA THR A 213 -12.06 19.14 8.21
C THR A 213 -12.36 20.57 8.62
N VAL A 214 -12.99 21.34 7.74
CA VAL A 214 -13.34 22.74 7.97
C VAL A 214 -14.85 22.88 7.88
N LYS A 215 -15.45 23.48 8.90
CA LYS A 215 -16.87 23.88 8.90
C LYS A 215 -16.95 25.37 9.23
N GLY A 216 -17.43 26.17 8.27
CA GLY A 216 -17.39 27.63 8.38
C GLY A 216 -15.95 28.13 8.44
N GLU A 217 -15.60 28.89 9.48
CA GLU A 217 -14.27 29.47 9.69
C GLU A 217 -13.49 28.74 10.80
N GLU A 218 -13.87 27.49 11.09
CA GLU A 218 -13.26 26.68 12.15
C GLU A 218 -12.72 25.36 11.58
N LEU A 219 -11.48 25.04 11.92
CA LEU A 219 -10.84 23.75 11.69
C LEU A 219 -11.25 22.78 12.80
N PHE A 220 -11.74 21.62 12.42
CA PHE A 220 -12.06 20.51 13.31
C PHE A 220 -10.98 19.44 13.16
N VAL A 221 -10.37 19.06 14.28
CA VAL A 221 -9.37 17.99 14.37
C VAL A 221 -9.88 16.92 15.31
N GLY A 222 -10.01 15.69 14.82
CA GLY A 222 -10.49 14.57 15.62
C GLY A 222 -9.51 13.41 15.68
N GLY A 223 -9.74 12.51 16.63
CA GLY A 223 -9.02 11.25 16.73
C GLY A 223 -9.84 10.07 16.27
N LEU A 224 -9.47 8.87 16.74
CA LEU A 224 -10.06 7.58 16.35
C LEU A 224 -11.58 7.49 16.46
N GLY A 225 -12.22 8.30 17.32
CA GLY A 225 -13.68 8.30 17.49
C GLY A 225 -14.24 7.04 18.16
N LYS A 226 -13.40 6.29 18.87
CA LYS A 226 -13.80 5.20 19.78
C LYS A 226 -13.17 5.38 21.15
N GLU A 227 -13.59 4.56 22.09
CA GLU A 227 -12.98 4.45 23.41
C GLU A 227 -11.50 4.04 23.24
N TRP A 228 -10.61 4.68 24.01
CA TRP A 228 -9.25 4.19 24.15
C TRP A 228 -9.29 2.91 24.97
N THR A 229 -8.69 1.86 24.43
CA THR A 229 -8.65 0.53 25.05
C THR A 229 -7.21 0.06 25.17
N THR A 230 -6.96 -0.92 26.03
CA THR A 230 -5.74 -1.74 25.94
C THR A 230 -5.72 -2.50 24.60
N THR A 231 -4.59 -3.15 24.28
CA THR A 231 -4.46 -3.98 23.08
C THR A 231 -5.40 -5.19 23.07
N SER A 232 -5.93 -5.58 24.23
CA SER A 232 -6.94 -6.64 24.42
C SER A 232 -8.39 -6.12 24.50
N GLY A 233 -8.61 -4.81 24.31
CA GLY A 233 -9.96 -4.23 24.26
C GLY A 233 -10.55 -3.79 25.60
N GLU A 234 -9.76 -3.76 26.67
CA GLU A 234 -10.23 -3.25 27.97
C GLU A 234 -10.32 -1.73 27.96
N TYR A 235 -11.46 -1.18 28.38
CA TYR A 235 -11.69 0.26 28.43
C TYR A 235 -10.69 1.00 29.31
N VAL A 236 -10.20 2.16 28.83
CA VAL A 236 -9.32 3.05 29.59
C VAL A 236 -9.93 4.45 29.74
N ASN A 237 -10.30 5.10 28.63
CA ASN A 237 -10.88 6.44 28.63
C ASN A 237 -11.61 6.75 27.30
N ASP A 238 -12.32 7.88 27.25
CA ASP A 238 -13.02 8.37 26.05
C ASP A 238 -12.23 9.44 25.27
N HIS A 239 -10.94 9.64 25.54
CA HIS A 239 -10.19 10.78 25.00
C HIS A 239 -10.18 10.90 23.47
N PRO A 240 -10.06 9.79 22.69
CA PRO A 240 -10.10 9.86 21.22
C PRO A 240 -11.46 10.30 20.64
N MET A 241 -12.50 10.39 21.48
CA MET A 241 -13.82 10.92 21.11
C MET A 241 -13.96 12.44 21.35
N TRP A 242 -12.89 13.14 21.72
CA TRP A 242 -12.89 14.60 21.88
C TRP A 242 -12.35 15.32 20.65
N ILE A 243 -13.11 16.27 20.12
CA ILE A 243 -12.75 17.07 18.95
C ILE A 243 -12.13 18.40 19.37
N LYS A 244 -11.18 18.86 18.58
CA LYS A 244 -10.49 20.14 18.75
C LYS A 244 -10.98 21.08 17.67
N LYS A 245 -11.61 22.15 18.09
CA LYS A 245 -12.12 23.18 17.21
C LYS A 245 -11.22 24.39 17.29
N VAL A 246 -10.60 24.74 16.17
CA VAL A 246 -9.53 25.73 16.08
C VAL A 246 -9.99 26.85 15.15
N ASN A 247 -9.96 28.09 15.62
CA ASN A 247 -10.25 29.24 14.76
C ASN A 247 -8.98 29.74 14.04
N ALA A 248 -9.14 30.67 13.09
CA ALA A 248 -8.03 31.24 12.31
C ALA A 248 -6.92 31.88 13.17
N LYS A 249 -7.26 32.32 14.38
CA LYS A 249 -6.32 32.92 15.35
C LYS A 249 -5.58 31.87 16.19
N GLY A 250 -5.85 30.59 15.98
CA GLY A 250 -5.25 29.48 16.72
C GLY A 250 -5.87 29.23 18.10
N ALA A 251 -7.02 29.84 18.42
CA ALA A 251 -7.72 29.54 19.67
C ALA A 251 -8.38 28.16 19.57
N VAL A 252 -8.13 27.31 20.56
CA VAL A 252 -8.60 25.92 20.59
C VAL A 252 -9.74 25.76 21.58
N THR A 253 -10.83 25.11 21.15
CA THR A 253 -11.94 24.67 21.99
C THR A 253 -12.05 23.15 21.94
N HIS A 254 -12.26 22.51 23.09
CA HIS A 254 -12.36 21.05 23.21
C HIS A 254 -13.83 20.64 23.33
N ILE A 255 -14.30 19.77 22.44
CA ILE A 255 -15.71 19.37 22.35
C ILE A 255 -15.83 17.87 22.54
N ASN A 256 -16.68 17.45 23.47
CA ASN A 256 -16.94 16.03 23.70
C ASN A 256 -17.92 15.50 22.64
N TRP A 257 -17.46 14.56 21.80
CA TRP A 257 -18.26 13.91 20.76
C TRP A 257 -18.58 12.44 21.10
N LYS A 258 -18.45 12.02 22.36
CA LYS A 258 -18.76 10.65 22.78
C LYS A 258 -20.13 10.17 22.27
N ASP A 259 -21.19 10.90 22.59
CA ASP A 259 -22.54 10.51 22.17
C ASP A 259 -22.75 10.62 20.66
N VAL A 260 -21.97 11.47 19.97
CA VAL A 260 -21.98 11.56 18.51
C VAL A 260 -21.42 10.27 17.91
N PHE A 261 -20.22 9.85 18.31
CA PHE A 261 -19.60 8.62 17.80
C PHE A 261 -20.40 7.36 18.13
N VAL A 262 -21.04 7.32 19.31
CA VAL A 262 -22.00 6.26 19.65
C VAL A 262 -23.16 6.20 18.65
N ARG A 263 -23.72 7.36 18.26
CA ARG A 263 -24.79 7.40 17.22
C ARG A 263 -24.27 7.04 15.83
N VAL A 264 -23.04 7.44 15.48
CA VAL A 264 -22.41 7.10 14.20
C VAL A 264 -22.28 5.59 14.03
N ARG A 265 -21.72 4.87 15.02
CA ARG A 265 -21.60 3.40 14.95
C ARG A 265 -22.96 2.69 15.02
N ALA A 266 -23.91 3.23 15.77
CA ALA A 266 -25.27 2.70 15.85
C ALA A 266 -26.03 2.79 14.52
N ALA A 267 -25.67 3.71 13.62
CA ALA A 267 -26.29 3.85 12.30
C ALA A 267 -26.14 2.59 11.41
N ILE A 268 -25.16 1.72 11.71
CA ILE A 268 -24.98 0.41 11.06
C ILE A 268 -25.17 -0.76 12.03
N GLY A 269 -25.83 -0.53 13.17
CA GLY A 269 -26.17 -1.58 14.14
C GLY A 269 -25.05 -2.00 15.08
N ILE A 270 -23.93 -1.26 15.15
CA ILE A 270 -22.83 -1.57 16.07
C ILE A 270 -23.11 -0.95 17.43
N GLN A 271 -22.95 -1.75 18.49
CA GLN A 271 -23.01 -1.33 19.89
C GLN A 271 -21.75 -1.77 20.62
N TYR A 272 -21.39 -1.07 21.71
CA TYR A 272 -20.28 -1.48 22.57
C TYR A 272 -20.53 -2.90 23.12
N PRO A 273 -19.55 -3.83 23.11
CA PRO A 273 -18.11 -3.62 22.93
C PRO A 273 -17.61 -3.55 21.47
N GLY A 274 -18.50 -3.69 20.49
CA GLY A 274 -18.20 -3.36 19.09
C GLY A 274 -17.81 -1.90 18.91
N TYR A 275 -17.04 -1.63 17.86
CA TYR A 275 -16.37 -0.35 17.68
C TYR A 275 -16.29 0.08 16.21
N MET A 276 -15.95 1.35 16.01
CA MET A 276 -15.74 1.97 14.71
C MET A 276 -14.57 2.95 14.84
N ILE A 277 -13.61 2.90 13.91
CA ILE A 277 -12.45 3.80 13.88
C ILE A 277 -12.62 4.79 12.73
N HIS A 278 -12.33 6.06 12.99
CA HIS A 278 -12.48 7.16 12.04
C HIS A 278 -11.13 7.83 11.74
N GLU A 279 -10.77 7.86 10.46
CA GLU A 279 -9.64 8.63 9.91
C GLU A 279 -10.08 9.52 8.73
N ALA A 280 -11.33 9.38 8.29
CA ALA A 280 -11.84 10.05 7.12
C ALA A 280 -13.21 10.69 7.43
N VAL A 281 -13.20 11.98 7.76
CA VAL A 281 -14.39 12.76 8.11
C VAL A 281 -14.36 14.10 7.38
N GLN A 282 -15.45 14.45 6.69
CA GLN A 282 -15.59 15.76 6.02
C GLN A 282 -16.94 16.42 6.30
N TRP A 283 -16.93 17.74 6.41
CA TRP A 283 -18.12 18.58 6.33
C TRP A 283 -18.37 19.02 4.88
N SER A 284 -19.63 19.10 4.47
CA SER A 284 -20.04 19.67 3.18
C SER A 284 -20.96 20.87 3.41
N ASP A 285 -20.50 22.05 3.03
CA ASP A 285 -21.34 23.26 2.98
C ASP A 285 -22.46 23.15 1.94
N VAL A 286 -22.25 22.36 0.88
CA VAL A 286 -23.25 22.13 -0.18
C VAL A 286 -24.45 21.35 0.35
N HIS A 287 -24.19 20.30 1.13
CA HIS A 287 -25.24 19.42 1.65
C HIS A 287 -25.72 19.79 3.07
N GLY A 288 -24.96 20.62 3.79
CA GLY A 288 -25.21 20.91 5.21
C GLY A 288 -25.10 19.66 6.09
N LYS A 289 -24.13 18.78 5.78
CA LYS A 289 -24.02 17.44 6.37
C LYS A 289 -22.59 17.04 6.68
N TRP A 290 -22.46 16.15 7.66
CA TRP A 290 -21.21 15.47 7.99
C TRP A 290 -21.14 14.11 7.30
N PHE A 291 -19.97 13.77 6.77
CA PHE A 291 -19.72 12.52 6.07
C PHE A 291 -18.55 11.81 6.73
N PHE A 292 -18.76 10.54 7.07
CA PHE A 292 -17.78 9.67 7.69
C PHE A 292 -17.55 8.48 6.78
N LEU A 293 -16.30 8.24 6.40
CA LEU A 293 -15.84 6.97 5.85
C LEU A 293 -14.98 6.31 6.92
N PRO A 294 -15.54 5.46 7.79
CA PRO A 294 -14.75 4.89 8.86
C PRO A 294 -13.62 4.02 8.28
N ARG A 295 -12.47 3.97 8.95
CA ARG A 295 -11.38 3.07 8.57
C ARG A 295 -11.78 1.63 8.87
N ARG A 296 -12.26 1.40 10.10
CA ARG A 296 -12.59 0.08 10.64
C ARG A 296 -13.99 0.08 11.25
N ALA A 297 -14.65 -1.08 11.21
CA ALA A 297 -15.91 -1.32 11.91
C ALA A 297 -16.04 -2.79 12.30
N SER A 298 -16.42 -3.06 13.56
CA SER A 298 -16.60 -4.42 14.08
C SER A 298 -17.72 -4.50 15.11
N ASN A 299 -18.46 -5.61 15.12
CA ASN A 299 -19.37 -5.96 16.22
C ASN A 299 -18.64 -6.64 17.39
N ASP A 300 -17.41 -7.12 17.15
CA ASP A 300 -16.56 -7.76 18.15
C ASP A 300 -15.82 -6.71 18.97
N THR A 301 -15.41 -7.07 20.19
CA THR A 301 -14.50 -6.27 21.02
C THR A 301 -13.19 -6.00 20.27
N TYR A 302 -12.64 -4.80 20.45
CA TYR A 302 -11.34 -4.42 19.88
C TYR A 302 -10.22 -5.36 20.32
N SER A 303 -9.41 -5.80 19.36
CA SER A 303 -8.04 -6.24 19.60
C SER A 303 -7.16 -5.75 18.45
N GLU A 304 -5.91 -5.40 18.77
CA GLU A 304 -4.95 -4.87 17.79
C GLU A 304 -4.77 -5.83 16.60
N GLU A 305 -4.63 -7.13 16.87
CA GLU A 305 -4.48 -8.17 15.85
C GLU A 305 -5.72 -8.32 14.96
N ALA A 306 -6.93 -8.27 15.52
CA ALA A 306 -8.13 -8.47 14.73
C ALA A 306 -8.46 -7.23 13.88
N ASP A 307 -8.13 -6.03 14.37
CA ASP A 307 -8.49 -4.74 13.77
C ASP A 307 -7.96 -4.54 12.35
N GLU A 308 -6.76 -5.06 12.07
CA GLU A 308 -6.12 -4.98 10.75
C GLU A 308 -7.00 -5.53 9.60
N THR A 309 -7.93 -6.43 9.93
CA THR A 309 -8.85 -7.08 8.98
C THR A 309 -10.29 -6.55 9.06
N ARG A 310 -10.53 -5.43 9.76
CA ARG A 310 -11.87 -4.85 9.98
C ARG A 310 -12.17 -3.62 9.11
N GLY A 311 -11.49 -3.50 7.98
CA GLY A 311 -11.75 -2.50 6.95
C GLY A 311 -13.22 -2.47 6.55
N THR A 312 -13.77 -1.26 6.40
CA THR A 312 -15.20 -1.06 6.11
C THR A 312 -15.44 -0.36 4.78
N ASN A 313 -16.66 -0.49 4.28
CA ASN A 313 -17.14 0.08 3.03
C ASN A 313 -18.44 0.88 3.21
N TYR A 314 -18.70 1.34 4.44
CA TYR A 314 -19.80 2.23 4.75
C TYR A 314 -19.39 3.70 4.62
N MET A 315 -20.32 4.50 4.13
CA MET A 315 -20.38 5.93 4.32
C MET A 315 -21.52 6.23 5.30
N VAL A 316 -21.21 6.84 6.43
CA VAL A 316 -22.21 7.30 7.40
C VAL A 316 -22.38 8.81 7.22
N VAL A 317 -23.61 9.26 7.09
CA VAL A 317 -23.98 10.65 6.80
C VAL A 317 -24.81 11.20 7.95
N GLY A 318 -24.27 12.18 8.67
CA GLY A 318 -24.92 12.90 9.76
C GLY A 318 -25.56 14.21 9.29
N ASN A 319 -26.69 14.59 9.88
CA ASN A 319 -27.21 15.96 9.74
C ASN A 319 -26.29 16.99 10.43
N GLU A 320 -26.56 18.27 10.21
CA GLU A 320 -25.75 19.37 10.73
C GLU A 320 -25.52 19.31 12.24
N GLU A 321 -26.57 18.98 12.99
CA GLU A 321 -26.57 18.91 14.46
C GLU A 321 -26.00 17.59 15.01
N LEU A 322 -25.59 16.65 14.15
CA LEU A 322 -25.06 15.33 14.54
C LEU A 322 -26.03 14.54 15.45
N THR A 323 -27.33 14.68 15.18
CA THR A 323 -28.43 14.03 15.93
C THR A 323 -29.07 12.87 15.17
N GLN A 324 -28.98 12.88 13.84
CA GLN A 324 -29.52 11.85 12.94
C GLN A 324 -28.45 11.39 11.96
N PHE A 325 -28.37 10.08 11.75
CA PHE A 325 -27.38 9.46 10.87
C PHE A 325 -28.04 8.44 9.96
N ASN A 326 -27.61 8.41 8.70
CA ASN A 326 -27.95 7.38 7.72
C ASN A 326 -26.66 6.75 7.21
N ALA A 327 -26.66 5.45 6.95
CA ALA A 327 -25.50 4.77 6.39
C ALA A 327 -25.81 4.18 5.02
N VAL A 328 -24.82 4.26 4.12
CA VAL A 328 -24.88 3.71 2.77
C VAL A 328 -23.62 2.92 2.51
N ARG A 329 -23.71 1.76 1.86
CA ARG A 329 -22.55 0.99 1.43
C ARG A 329 -22.05 1.52 0.09
N ILE A 330 -20.78 1.88 -0.01
CA ILE A 330 -20.21 2.57 -1.19
C ILE A 330 -19.27 1.70 -2.03
N ASP A 331 -18.87 0.53 -1.53
CA ASP A 331 -17.99 -0.41 -2.24
C ASP A 331 -18.43 -1.86 -1.96
N THR A 332 -18.22 -2.78 -2.90
CA THR A 332 -18.55 -4.22 -2.80
C THR A 332 -17.35 -5.12 -3.08
N ASP A 333 -16.15 -4.56 -3.23
CA ASP A 333 -14.88 -5.27 -3.41
C ASP A 333 -14.59 -6.34 -2.35
N GLY A 334 -15.24 -6.26 -1.18
CA GLY A 334 -15.19 -7.29 -0.13
C GLY A 334 -13.83 -7.35 0.60
N ASN A 335 -12.91 -6.44 0.29
CA ASN A 335 -11.59 -6.39 0.88
C ASN A 335 -11.66 -5.75 2.26
N THR A 336 -11.65 -6.57 3.30
CA THR A 336 -11.70 -6.11 4.70
C THR A 336 -10.33 -5.71 5.25
N ARG A 337 -9.22 -5.85 4.49
CA ARG A 337 -7.89 -5.43 4.96
C ARG A 337 -7.61 -3.95 4.72
N LYS A 338 -8.20 -3.37 3.68
CA LYS A 338 -8.08 -1.95 3.35
C LYS A 338 -9.14 -1.12 4.09
N GLY A 339 -8.72 -0.10 4.82
CA GLY A 339 -9.60 0.84 5.52
C GLY A 339 -9.46 2.26 4.95
N TYR A 340 -10.55 3.04 4.93
CA TYR A 340 -10.48 4.44 4.50
C TYR A 340 -9.59 5.25 5.44
N SER A 341 -8.61 5.95 4.87
CA SER A 341 -7.66 6.80 5.61
C SER A 341 -7.90 8.30 5.37
N ALA A 342 -8.45 8.68 4.22
CA ALA A 342 -8.87 10.06 3.94
C ALA A 342 -9.85 10.13 2.78
N PHE A 343 -10.57 11.24 2.66
CA PHE A 343 -11.28 11.60 1.43
C PHE A 343 -11.52 13.11 1.29
N GLN A 344 -11.76 13.55 0.06
CA GLN A 344 -12.14 14.93 -0.28
C GLN A 344 -13.25 14.93 -1.32
N PHE A 345 -14.14 15.93 -1.26
CA PHE A 345 -15.08 16.21 -2.33
C PHE A 345 -14.35 16.79 -3.55
N ILE A 346 -14.68 16.31 -4.75
CA ILE A 346 -14.07 16.82 -5.97
C ILE A 346 -14.64 18.21 -6.29
N PRO A 347 -13.82 19.26 -6.43
CA PRO A 347 -14.30 20.61 -6.71
C PRO A 347 -15.18 20.69 -7.95
N GLY A 348 -16.21 21.54 -7.92
CA GLY A 348 -17.13 21.75 -9.04
C GLY A 348 -18.17 20.64 -9.25
N THR A 349 -18.16 19.57 -8.44
CA THR A 349 -19.13 18.47 -8.54
C THR A 349 -20.35 18.64 -7.61
N LYS A 350 -20.46 19.78 -6.91
CA LYS A 350 -21.47 20.00 -5.86
C LYS A 350 -21.45 18.88 -4.81
N ASP A 351 -20.25 18.46 -4.43
CA ASP A 351 -19.99 17.40 -3.45
C ASP A 351 -20.74 16.09 -3.76
N SER A 352 -20.97 15.79 -5.04
CA SER A 352 -21.58 14.54 -5.50
C SER A 352 -20.56 13.44 -5.79
N LEU A 353 -19.29 13.82 -5.95
CA LEU A 353 -18.18 12.90 -6.16
C LEU A 353 -17.09 13.14 -5.12
N ILE A 354 -16.44 12.05 -4.72
CA ILE A 354 -15.33 12.05 -3.78
C ILE A 354 -14.10 11.38 -4.41
N VAL A 355 -12.93 11.81 -3.97
CA VAL A 355 -11.69 11.03 -4.07
C VAL A 355 -11.37 10.53 -2.67
N ALA A 356 -11.14 9.22 -2.52
CA ALA A 356 -10.87 8.59 -1.23
C ALA A 356 -9.61 7.73 -1.30
N LEU A 357 -8.88 7.66 -0.20
CA LEU A 357 -7.76 6.78 0.01
C LEU A 357 -8.17 5.67 0.96
N LYS A 358 -7.72 4.45 0.66
CA LYS A 358 -7.72 3.35 1.63
C LYS A 358 -6.28 2.95 1.87
N SER A 359 -5.83 2.97 3.12
CA SER A 359 -4.54 2.40 3.50
C SER A 359 -4.69 0.99 4.06
N GLU A 360 -3.59 0.25 4.02
CA GLU A 360 -3.49 -1.11 4.53
C GLU A 360 -2.26 -1.16 5.41
N GLU A 361 -2.48 -1.32 6.71
CA GLU A 361 -1.40 -1.61 7.65
C GLU A 361 -0.86 -3.00 7.32
N LYS A 362 0.41 -3.05 6.90
CA LYS A 362 1.18 -4.27 6.79
C LYS A 362 1.92 -4.41 8.11
N ASP A 363 1.44 -5.32 8.97
CA ASP A 363 2.10 -5.84 10.17
C ASP A 363 3.34 -5.05 10.57
N GLY A 364 3.26 -4.16 11.57
CA GLY A 364 4.38 -3.37 12.12
C GLY A 364 5.48 -4.21 12.81
N LYS A 365 5.83 -5.35 12.21
CA LYS A 365 6.86 -6.32 12.57
C LYS A 365 7.57 -6.70 11.27
N PRO A 366 8.88 -7.02 11.30
CA PRO A 366 9.49 -7.71 10.17
C PRO A 366 8.59 -8.89 9.79
N VAL A 367 8.19 -8.95 8.52
CA VAL A 367 7.33 -10.00 7.96
C VAL A 367 7.86 -11.31 8.49
N ALA A 368 7.12 -11.94 9.41
CA ALA A 368 7.55 -13.22 9.91
C ALA A 368 7.59 -14.18 8.72
N SER A 369 8.66 -14.94 8.62
CA SER A 369 8.79 -15.95 7.58
C SER A 369 7.58 -16.85 7.49
N TYR A 370 7.26 -17.31 6.27
CA TYR A 370 6.12 -18.17 6.02
C TYR A 370 6.10 -19.38 6.98
N ILE A 371 7.25 -20.01 7.20
CA ILE A 371 7.34 -21.18 8.09
C ILE A 371 7.03 -20.84 9.55
N LYS A 372 7.45 -19.68 10.05
CA LYS A 372 7.25 -19.29 11.44
C LYS A 372 5.75 -19.11 11.72
N GLN A 373 5.05 -18.44 10.82
CA GLN A 373 3.61 -18.24 10.95
C GLN A 373 2.85 -19.56 10.82
N LEU A 374 3.22 -20.41 9.84
CA LEU A 374 2.62 -21.72 9.68
C LEU A 374 2.78 -22.59 10.95
N GLN A 375 3.97 -22.59 11.55
CA GLN A 375 4.25 -23.33 12.79
C GLN A 375 3.47 -22.76 13.99
N THR A 376 3.35 -21.44 14.09
CA THR A 376 2.53 -20.79 15.14
C THR A 376 1.06 -21.18 15.01
N VAL A 377 0.48 -21.07 13.81
CA VAL A 377 -0.91 -21.46 13.55
C VAL A 377 -1.13 -22.95 13.82
N HIS A 378 -0.23 -23.81 13.36
CA HIS A 378 -0.30 -25.25 13.60
C HIS A 378 -0.27 -25.58 15.10
N THR A 379 0.68 -25.01 15.84
CA THR A 379 0.82 -25.25 17.29
C THR A 379 -0.41 -24.78 18.06
N GLU A 380 -0.93 -23.60 17.76
CA GLU A 380 -2.12 -23.06 18.41
C GLU A 380 -3.38 -23.85 18.03
N LEU A 381 -3.49 -24.34 16.80
CA LEU A 381 -4.59 -25.22 16.38
C LEU A 381 -4.60 -26.54 17.15
N LEU A 382 -3.45 -27.21 17.29
CA LEU A 382 -3.35 -28.45 18.07
C LEU A 382 -3.69 -28.21 19.55
N LYS A 383 -3.18 -27.12 20.11
CA LYS A 383 -3.44 -26.74 21.51
C LYS A 383 -4.92 -26.45 21.76
N LYS A 384 -5.59 -25.71 20.87
CA LYS A 384 -7.01 -25.35 21.01
C LYS A 384 -7.95 -26.53 20.74
N SER A 385 -7.61 -27.38 19.76
CA SER A 385 -8.43 -28.54 19.40
C SER A 385 -8.25 -29.72 20.35
N GLY A 386 -7.12 -29.79 21.07
CA GLY A 386 -6.75 -30.93 21.91
C GLY A 386 -6.38 -32.19 21.12
N VAL A 387 -6.32 -32.11 19.78
CA VAL A 387 -5.94 -33.21 18.91
C VAL A 387 -4.44 -33.47 19.05
N LYS A 388 -4.07 -34.74 19.22
CA LYS A 388 -2.67 -35.19 19.22
C LYS A 388 -2.35 -35.86 17.90
N TRP A 389 -1.37 -35.34 17.19
CA TRP A 389 -0.89 -35.94 15.95
C TRP A 389 0.10 -37.06 16.25
N THR A 390 0.04 -38.11 15.43
CA THR A 390 1.04 -39.17 15.37
C THR A 390 2.26 -38.69 14.59
N ASP A 391 3.41 -39.35 14.77
CA ASP A 391 4.62 -39.06 13.99
C ASP A 391 4.38 -39.21 12.48
N ALA A 392 3.47 -40.09 12.07
CA ALA A 392 3.12 -40.27 10.66
C ALA A 392 2.38 -39.03 10.10
N GLU A 393 1.44 -38.47 10.85
CA GLU A 393 0.72 -37.25 10.47
C GLU A 393 1.66 -36.05 10.43
N GLU A 394 2.58 -35.94 11.39
CA GLU A 394 3.60 -34.88 11.38
C GLU A 394 4.52 -34.98 10.17
N ARG A 395 4.98 -36.19 9.81
CA ARG A 395 5.81 -36.35 8.60
C ARG A 395 5.06 -36.03 7.32
N VAL A 396 3.76 -36.33 7.25
CA VAL A 396 2.90 -35.91 6.12
C VAL A 396 2.71 -34.39 6.11
N PHE A 397 2.69 -33.72 7.26
CA PHE A 397 2.73 -32.26 7.30
C PHE A 397 4.02 -31.71 6.72
N GLN A 398 5.16 -32.28 7.12
CA GLN A 398 6.46 -31.88 6.59
C GLN A 398 6.54 -32.13 5.08
N TRP A 399 5.90 -33.19 4.57
CA TRP A 399 5.74 -33.42 3.13
C TRP A 399 5.04 -32.24 2.42
N GLN A 400 3.94 -31.74 2.98
CA GLN A 400 3.22 -30.58 2.43
C GLN A 400 4.09 -29.32 2.44
N ILE A 401 4.82 -29.10 3.53
CA ILE A 401 5.76 -27.97 3.62
C ILE A 401 6.85 -28.10 2.56
N GLY A 402 7.46 -29.28 2.40
CA GLY A 402 8.46 -29.52 1.36
C GLY A 402 7.91 -29.33 -0.05
N ASN A 403 6.61 -29.61 -0.27
CA ASN A 403 5.98 -29.42 -1.59
C ASN A 403 5.76 -27.93 -1.88
N LEU A 404 5.48 -27.14 -0.84
CA LEU A 404 5.42 -25.69 -0.94
C LEU A 404 6.81 -25.07 -1.14
N GLU A 405 7.85 -25.59 -0.46
CA GLU A 405 9.25 -25.20 -0.71
C GLU A 405 9.71 -25.51 -2.13
N PHE A 406 9.20 -26.59 -2.72
CA PHE A 406 9.37 -26.85 -4.14
C PHE A 406 8.69 -25.77 -4.97
N ALA A 407 7.42 -25.43 -4.73
CA ALA A 407 6.73 -24.39 -5.51
C ALA A 407 7.43 -23.02 -5.44
N CYS A 408 7.97 -22.65 -4.28
CA CYS A 408 8.74 -21.40 -4.12
C CYS A 408 10.21 -21.52 -4.53
N GLY A 409 10.73 -22.74 -4.73
CA GLY A 409 12.14 -23.02 -4.95
C GLY A 409 13.03 -22.58 -3.77
N ALA A 410 12.48 -22.42 -2.59
CA ALA A 410 13.18 -21.82 -1.45
C ALA A 410 12.65 -22.36 -0.14
N LYS A 411 13.47 -22.23 0.90
CA LYS A 411 13.04 -22.51 2.27
C LYS A 411 11.97 -21.49 2.66
N LEU A 412 10.91 -21.96 3.32
CA LEU A 412 9.81 -21.09 3.74
C LEU A 412 10.21 -20.09 4.84
N ASP A 413 11.44 -20.19 5.36
CA ASP A 413 12.03 -19.16 6.24
C ASP A 413 12.45 -17.88 5.49
N GLN A 414 12.57 -17.94 4.16
CA GLN A 414 12.93 -16.80 3.30
C GLN A 414 11.75 -16.25 2.52
N VAL A 415 10.67 -17.02 2.42
CA VAL A 415 9.47 -16.69 1.64
C VAL A 415 8.56 -15.78 2.45
N SER A 416 8.05 -14.73 1.81
CA SER A 416 7.08 -13.81 2.42
C SER A 416 5.80 -14.57 2.78
N TRP A 417 5.43 -14.61 4.07
CA TRP A 417 4.12 -15.15 4.49
C TRP A 417 2.95 -14.50 3.73
N ARG A 418 3.08 -13.20 3.44
CA ARG A 418 2.00 -12.38 2.92
C ARG A 418 1.91 -12.37 1.39
N ASN A 419 3.03 -12.54 0.69
CA ASN A 419 3.10 -12.34 -0.76
C ASN A 419 3.57 -13.60 -1.52
N TRP A 420 3.65 -14.75 -0.85
CA TRP A 420 4.11 -16.00 -1.46
C TRP A 420 3.28 -16.40 -2.70
N ASP A 421 1.99 -16.08 -2.68
CA ASP A 421 0.95 -16.36 -3.69
C ASP A 421 0.41 -15.07 -4.32
N GLN A 422 1.18 -13.96 -4.33
CA GLN A 422 0.68 -12.66 -4.80
C GLN A 422 0.10 -12.69 -6.22
N ASN A 423 0.56 -13.62 -7.06
CA ASN A 423 0.07 -13.83 -8.43
C ASN A 423 -1.34 -14.46 -8.49
N GLU A 424 -1.83 -15.05 -7.39
CA GLU A 424 -3.21 -15.56 -7.28
C GLU A 424 -4.24 -14.45 -7.04
N SER A 425 -3.79 -13.20 -6.83
CA SER A 425 -4.68 -12.04 -6.81
C SER A 425 -5.36 -11.74 -8.16
N VAL A 426 -4.94 -12.43 -9.23
CA VAL A 426 -5.50 -12.36 -10.58
C VAL A 426 -5.79 -13.77 -11.11
N ALA A 427 -6.59 -13.85 -12.18
CA ALA A 427 -6.91 -15.14 -12.80
C ALA A 427 -5.66 -15.83 -13.37
N LEU A 428 -5.41 -17.06 -12.90
CA LEU A 428 -4.35 -17.93 -13.41
C LEU A 428 -4.83 -18.78 -14.61
N PHE A 429 -3.90 -19.47 -15.27
CA PHE A 429 -4.23 -20.44 -16.31
C PHE A 429 -5.04 -21.60 -15.74
N ALA A 430 -6.31 -21.67 -16.12
CA ALA A 430 -7.18 -22.81 -15.84
C ALA A 430 -6.83 -24.00 -16.75
N GLY A 431 -7.36 -25.18 -16.43
CA GLY A 431 -7.25 -26.39 -17.23
C GLY A 431 -6.36 -27.45 -16.59
N ALA A 432 -6.00 -28.47 -17.39
CA ALA A 432 -5.20 -29.58 -16.91
C ALA A 432 -3.71 -29.20 -16.83
N HIS A 433 -3.05 -29.59 -15.73
CA HIS A 433 -1.59 -29.65 -15.69
C HIS A 433 -1.14 -30.81 -16.57
N ALA A 434 -0.29 -30.52 -17.56
CA ALA A 434 0.14 -31.50 -18.55
C ALA A 434 1.66 -31.56 -18.65
N LEU A 435 2.16 -32.75 -18.97
CA LEU A 435 3.56 -32.97 -19.30
C LEU A 435 3.79 -32.82 -20.81
N LEU A 436 4.68 -31.93 -21.20
CA LEU A 436 5.16 -31.83 -22.59
C LEU A 436 6.12 -32.99 -22.87
N THR A 437 5.62 -34.08 -23.47
CA THR A 437 6.38 -35.33 -23.67
C THR A 437 7.59 -35.19 -24.59
N ASP A 438 7.51 -34.28 -25.57
CA ASP A 438 8.64 -33.94 -26.45
C ASP A 438 9.60 -32.91 -25.81
N GLY A 439 9.25 -32.40 -24.62
CA GLY A 439 9.99 -31.37 -23.89
C GLY A 439 9.80 -29.96 -24.44
N SER A 440 10.08 -28.95 -23.61
CA SER A 440 10.02 -27.53 -24.04
C SER A 440 11.09 -27.18 -25.08
N GLY A 441 12.15 -27.98 -25.21
CA GLY A 441 13.24 -27.77 -26.17
C GLY A 441 12.77 -27.71 -27.62
N GLU A 442 11.77 -28.49 -28.03
CA GLU A 442 11.25 -28.44 -29.41
C GLU A 442 10.51 -27.13 -29.70
N ILE A 443 9.82 -26.55 -28.72
CA ILE A 443 9.20 -25.22 -28.84
C ILE A 443 10.28 -24.16 -29.00
N ILE A 444 11.33 -24.21 -28.16
CA ILE A 444 12.44 -23.25 -28.24
C ILE A 444 13.17 -23.35 -29.58
N LYS A 445 13.43 -24.57 -30.06
CA LYS A 445 14.03 -24.82 -31.37
C LYS A 445 13.20 -24.20 -32.49
N LYS A 446 11.88 -24.40 -32.48
CA LYS A 446 10.97 -23.79 -33.45
C LYS A 446 10.96 -22.26 -33.38
N LEU A 447 10.95 -21.68 -32.19
CA LEU A 447 11.03 -20.23 -32.00
C LEU A 447 12.38 -19.65 -32.47
N SER A 448 13.46 -20.43 -32.43
CA SER A 448 14.79 -20.00 -32.88
C SER A 448 14.97 -20.02 -34.41
N GLU A 449 14.09 -20.70 -35.15
CA GLU A 449 14.21 -20.80 -36.62
C GLU A 449 14.13 -19.41 -37.26
N GLY A 450 15.11 -19.07 -38.10
CA GLY A 450 15.18 -17.77 -38.77
C GLY A 450 15.64 -16.59 -37.91
N THR A 451 16.00 -16.82 -36.63
CA THR A 451 16.53 -15.78 -35.73
C THR A 451 18.06 -15.77 -35.75
N ASP A 452 18.68 -14.59 -35.79
CA ASP A 452 20.13 -14.44 -35.67
C ASP A 452 20.59 -14.65 -34.21
N ILE A 453 20.96 -15.88 -33.87
CA ILE A 453 21.38 -16.26 -32.51
C ILE A 453 22.90 -16.45 -32.45
N ARG A 454 23.56 -15.67 -31.60
CA ARG A 454 25.01 -15.72 -31.39
C ARG A 454 25.35 -16.43 -30.08
N ALA A 455 25.55 -17.75 -30.15
CA ALA A 455 26.05 -18.53 -29.01
C ALA A 455 27.49 -18.12 -28.63
N SER A 456 27.91 -18.39 -27.39
CA SER A 456 29.24 -18.05 -26.87
C SER A 456 29.60 -16.55 -26.91
N HIS A 457 28.59 -15.68 -26.80
CA HIS A 457 28.73 -14.21 -26.72
C HIS A 457 28.24 -13.69 -25.37
N VAL A 458 28.88 -14.11 -24.29
CA VAL A 458 28.52 -13.68 -22.93
C VAL A 458 28.72 -12.17 -22.80
N VAL A 459 27.62 -11.45 -22.60
CA VAL A 459 27.62 -9.99 -22.37
C VAL A 459 28.18 -9.71 -20.98
N ASP A 460 29.11 -8.76 -20.88
CA ASP A 460 29.66 -8.31 -19.59
C ASP A 460 29.47 -6.81 -19.34
N ARG A 461 29.18 -6.02 -20.39
CA ARG A 461 28.96 -4.59 -20.27
C ARG A 461 27.97 -4.08 -21.31
N ILE A 462 27.05 -3.21 -20.86
CA ILE A 462 26.10 -2.49 -21.69
C ILE A 462 26.30 -1.00 -21.46
N GLU A 463 26.59 -0.25 -22.52
CA GLU A 463 26.71 1.20 -22.51
C GLU A 463 25.51 1.83 -23.23
N TRP A 464 24.79 2.73 -22.56
CA TRP A 464 23.53 3.34 -23.01
C TRP A 464 23.44 4.80 -22.54
N GLY A 465 22.27 5.44 -22.70
CA GLY A 465 22.00 6.83 -22.28
C GLY A 465 21.90 7.83 -23.44
N SER A 466 21.40 9.03 -23.13
CA SER A 466 21.09 10.11 -24.08
C SER A 466 22.30 10.68 -24.83
N GLU A 467 23.49 10.60 -24.24
CA GLU A 467 24.75 11.05 -24.86
C GLU A 467 25.18 10.17 -26.05
N ARG A 468 24.53 9.03 -26.26
CA ARG A 468 24.88 8.06 -27.31
C ARG A 468 23.76 7.94 -28.34
N ALA A 469 24.13 7.97 -29.62
CA ALA A 469 23.18 7.72 -30.70
C ALA A 469 22.59 6.29 -30.64
N LYS A 470 23.42 5.29 -30.30
CA LYS A 470 23.02 3.88 -30.16
C LYS A 470 23.60 3.27 -28.88
N ALA A 471 22.88 2.34 -28.27
CA ALA A 471 23.39 1.55 -27.17
C ALA A 471 24.44 0.55 -27.68
N ALA A 472 25.43 0.22 -26.86
CA ALA A 472 26.52 -0.67 -27.21
C ALA A 472 26.62 -1.84 -26.22
N VAL A 473 26.74 -3.04 -26.76
CA VAL A 473 26.89 -4.29 -26.02
C VAL A 473 28.30 -4.80 -26.21
N TYR A 474 28.98 -5.12 -25.10
CA TYR A 474 30.31 -5.71 -25.09
C TYR A 474 30.23 -7.13 -24.57
N CYS A 475 30.90 -8.03 -25.26
CA CYS A 475 30.98 -9.44 -24.91
C CYS A 475 32.39 -9.78 -24.42
N LYS A 476 32.48 -10.76 -23.51
CA LYS A 476 33.76 -11.26 -22.95
C LYS A 476 34.75 -11.75 -24.01
N ASN A 477 34.26 -12.19 -25.17
CA ASN A 477 35.08 -12.62 -26.30
C ASN A 477 35.65 -11.46 -27.14
N GLY A 478 35.50 -10.21 -26.67
CA GLY A 478 35.98 -9.00 -27.34
C GLY A 478 35.07 -8.48 -28.45
N LYS A 479 33.95 -9.15 -28.75
CA LYS A 479 32.97 -8.66 -29.73
C LYS A 479 32.16 -7.50 -29.17
N LYS A 480 31.76 -6.61 -30.07
CA LYS A 480 30.96 -5.42 -29.79
C LYS A 480 29.81 -5.32 -30.78
N TYR A 481 28.64 -4.97 -30.27
CA TYR A 481 27.43 -4.75 -31.06
C TYR A 481 26.84 -3.39 -30.72
N GLN A 482 26.11 -2.81 -31.67
CA GLN A 482 25.35 -1.58 -31.47
C GLN A 482 23.91 -1.78 -31.92
N ALA A 483 22.97 -1.24 -31.15
CA ALA A 483 21.55 -1.33 -31.43
C ALA A 483 20.83 -0.07 -30.94
N ASP A 484 19.70 0.23 -31.57
CA ASP A 484 18.86 1.36 -31.16
C ASP A 484 18.15 1.06 -29.83
N LYS A 485 17.77 -0.21 -29.60
CA LYS A 485 17.15 -0.73 -28.37
C LYS A 485 17.83 -2.04 -27.94
N ILE A 486 17.80 -2.35 -26.65
CA ILE A 486 18.29 -3.62 -26.09
C ILE A 486 17.17 -4.25 -25.25
N LEU A 487 16.84 -5.51 -25.52
CA LEU A 487 15.98 -6.33 -24.67
C LEU A 487 16.84 -7.27 -23.82
N ILE A 488 16.74 -7.14 -22.51
CA ILE A 488 17.54 -7.88 -21.54
C ILE A 488 16.68 -9.02 -21.00
N ALA A 489 17.04 -10.25 -21.38
CA ALA A 489 16.32 -11.47 -21.04
C ALA A 489 17.12 -12.41 -20.12
N VAL A 490 18.04 -11.87 -19.32
CA VAL A 490 18.91 -12.68 -18.45
C VAL A 490 18.19 -13.04 -17.14
N PRO A 491 18.48 -14.22 -16.55
CA PRO A 491 17.90 -14.61 -15.26
C PRO A 491 18.19 -13.61 -14.14
N LEU A 492 17.30 -13.51 -13.16
CA LEU A 492 17.43 -12.60 -12.02
C LEU A 492 18.77 -12.77 -11.29
N ALA A 493 19.23 -14.00 -11.09
CA ALA A 493 20.50 -14.28 -10.42
C ALA A 493 21.71 -13.69 -11.16
N VAL A 494 21.66 -13.57 -12.50
CA VAL A 494 22.71 -12.93 -13.29
C VAL A 494 22.74 -11.42 -13.06
N LEU A 495 21.56 -10.78 -12.92
CA LEU A 495 21.43 -9.36 -12.57
C LEU A 495 21.93 -9.10 -11.15
N GLN A 496 21.53 -9.93 -10.18
CA GLN A 496 21.92 -9.79 -8.77
C GLN A 496 23.42 -10.00 -8.54
N LYS A 497 24.06 -10.93 -9.26
CA LYS A 497 25.52 -11.13 -9.22
C LYS A 497 26.32 -10.03 -9.95
N GLU A 498 25.63 -9.08 -10.57
CA GLU A 498 26.21 -7.99 -11.36
C GLU A 498 27.22 -8.45 -12.41
N HIS A 499 26.96 -9.59 -13.07
CA HIS A 499 27.80 -10.12 -14.16
C HIS A 499 27.80 -9.20 -15.39
N ILE A 500 26.77 -8.35 -15.54
CA ILE A 500 26.65 -7.33 -16.58
C ILE A 500 26.79 -5.94 -15.94
N LYS A 501 27.76 -5.16 -16.39
CA LYS A 501 27.94 -3.77 -15.95
C LYS A 501 27.16 -2.81 -16.86
N PHE A 502 26.20 -2.10 -16.29
CA PHE A 502 25.44 -1.07 -16.97
C PHE A 502 26.12 0.29 -16.83
N ARG A 503 26.26 1.03 -17.95
CA ARG A 503 26.81 2.39 -17.98
C ARG A 503 25.91 3.31 -18.82
N PRO A 504 25.19 4.27 -18.21
CA PRO A 504 25.10 4.52 -16.77
C PRO A 504 24.49 3.32 -15.99
N PRO A 505 24.63 3.28 -14.65
CA PRO A 505 23.97 2.25 -13.84
C PRO A 505 22.46 2.26 -14.04
N LEU A 506 21.81 1.12 -13.82
CA LEU A 506 20.35 1.07 -13.78
C LEU A 506 19.80 1.98 -12.67
N PRO A 507 18.59 2.55 -12.82
CA PRO A 507 17.95 3.36 -11.80
C PRO A 507 17.93 2.67 -10.42
N GLU A 508 18.13 3.43 -9.35
CA GLU A 508 18.23 2.90 -7.99
C GLU A 508 17.00 2.07 -7.60
N ARG A 509 15.79 2.56 -7.90
CA ARG A 509 14.53 1.86 -7.68
C ARG A 509 14.51 0.46 -8.32
N LYS A 510 15.05 0.32 -9.54
CA LYS A 510 15.14 -0.96 -10.25
C LYS A 510 16.19 -1.87 -9.62
N ARG A 511 17.34 -1.33 -9.23
CA ARG A 511 18.39 -2.12 -8.54
C ARG A 511 17.92 -2.64 -7.19
N ASP A 512 17.18 -1.83 -6.44
CA ASP A 512 16.57 -2.21 -5.16
C ASP A 512 15.57 -3.35 -5.35
N ALA A 513 14.63 -3.23 -6.29
CA ALA A 513 13.68 -4.30 -6.63
C ALA A 513 14.39 -5.60 -7.06
N ILE A 514 15.41 -5.51 -7.94
CA ILE A 514 16.25 -6.65 -8.33
C ILE A 514 16.86 -7.33 -7.11
N SER A 515 17.32 -6.59 -6.10
CA SER A 515 17.96 -7.17 -4.91
C SER A 515 16.99 -7.87 -3.96
N LYS A 516 15.74 -7.39 -3.92
CA LYS A 516 14.68 -7.86 -3.01
C LYS A 516 14.07 -9.19 -3.44
N ILE A 517 13.77 -9.37 -4.72
CA ILE A 517 13.19 -10.62 -5.23
C ILE A 517 14.14 -11.81 -4.97
N GLY A 518 13.56 -12.96 -4.63
CA GLY A 518 14.26 -14.21 -4.33
C GLY A 518 14.66 -14.98 -5.58
N THR A 519 15.82 -15.62 -5.54
CA THR A 519 16.31 -16.54 -6.57
C THR A 519 16.12 -17.97 -6.09
N GLY A 520 14.94 -18.53 -6.37
CA GLY A 520 14.62 -19.91 -6.02
C GLY A 520 15.49 -20.88 -6.79
N LEU A 521 15.79 -22.01 -6.15
CA LEU A 521 16.64 -23.06 -6.68
C LEU A 521 16.09 -24.43 -6.31
N ILE A 522 15.94 -25.26 -7.34
CA ILE A 522 15.76 -26.70 -7.24
C ILE A 522 16.76 -27.38 -8.15
N GLU A 523 17.08 -28.63 -7.85
CA GLU A 523 17.86 -29.49 -8.74
C GLU A 523 17.09 -30.78 -9.01
N LYS A 524 17.13 -31.27 -10.26
CA LYS A 524 16.45 -32.48 -10.69
C LYS A 524 17.44 -33.63 -10.82
N VAL A 525 16.96 -34.81 -10.47
CA VAL A 525 17.68 -36.08 -10.61
C VAL A 525 16.78 -37.02 -11.38
N ALA A 526 17.22 -37.43 -12.57
CA ALA A 526 16.53 -38.42 -13.39
C ALA A 526 17.39 -39.69 -13.49
N VAL A 527 16.80 -40.85 -13.24
CA VAL A 527 17.51 -42.14 -13.21
C VAL A 527 16.77 -43.15 -14.07
N ARG A 528 17.50 -43.79 -14.97
CA ARG A 528 16.99 -44.84 -15.86
C ARG A 528 17.29 -46.22 -15.28
N PHE A 529 16.28 -47.07 -15.23
CA PHE A 529 16.36 -48.44 -14.73
C PHE A 529 16.16 -49.47 -15.85
N PRO A 530 16.69 -50.70 -15.69
CA PRO A 530 16.50 -51.77 -16.68
C PRO A 530 15.08 -52.38 -16.64
N ARG A 531 14.33 -52.18 -15.54
CA ARG A 531 12.95 -52.62 -15.38
C ARG A 531 12.14 -51.60 -14.55
N ARG A 532 10.83 -51.54 -14.78
CA ARG A 532 9.86 -50.75 -14.00
C ARG A 532 9.51 -51.47 -12.69
N PHE A 533 10.36 -51.37 -11.66
CA PHE A 533 10.14 -52.07 -10.38
C PHE A 533 8.91 -51.54 -9.60
N TRP A 534 8.48 -50.32 -9.89
CA TRP A 534 7.28 -49.68 -9.30
C TRP A 534 5.98 -50.04 -10.03
N SER A 535 5.94 -51.15 -10.77
CA SER A 535 4.78 -51.56 -11.59
C SER A 535 3.52 -51.87 -10.77
N HIS A 536 3.66 -52.16 -9.47
CA HIS A 536 2.52 -52.39 -8.58
C HIS A 536 1.76 -51.11 -8.23
N LEU A 537 2.34 -49.92 -8.47
CA LEU A 537 1.70 -48.62 -8.26
C LEU A 537 0.88 -48.14 -9.46
N LEU A 538 0.96 -48.84 -10.59
CA LEU A 538 0.28 -48.42 -11.81
C LEU A 538 -1.24 -48.45 -11.63
N SER A 539 -1.90 -47.44 -12.18
CA SER A 539 -3.36 -47.44 -12.29
C SER A 539 -3.83 -48.62 -13.16
N LYS A 540 -5.13 -48.93 -13.14
CA LYS A 540 -5.72 -49.98 -13.99
C LYS A 540 -5.46 -49.78 -15.50
N GLY A 541 -5.11 -48.56 -15.91
CA GLY A 541 -4.71 -48.22 -17.29
C GLY A 541 -3.22 -48.43 -17.61
N GLY A 542 -2.42 -48.93 -16.67
CA GLY A 542 -0.97 -49.16 -16.86
C GLY A 542 -0.11 -47.89 -16.77
N SER A 543 -0.72 -46.74 -16.48
CA SER A 543 -0.04 -45.45 -16.31
C SER A 543 0.11 -45.09 -14.83
N LEU A 544 1.16 -44.32 -14.56
CA LEU A 544 1.44 -43.64 -13.30
C LEU A 544 2.11 -42.33 -13.69
N ASP A 545 1.65 -41.21 -13.15
CA ASP A 545 2.25 -39.90 -13.41
C ASP A 545 3.36 -39.62 -12.40
N TYR A 546 3.06 -39.83 -11.11
CA TYR A 546 4.00 -39.65 -10.01
C TYR A 546 3.55 -40.38 -8.74
N PHE A 547 4.46 -40.51 -7.78
CA PHE A 547 4.18 -40.94 -6.40
C PHE A 547 5.02 -40.13 -5.41
N SER A 548 4.57 -40.06 -4.16
CA SER A 548 5.16 -39.19 -3.12
C SER A 548 6.09 -39.95 -2.18
N HIS A 549 7.10 -39.25 -1.67
CA HIS A 549 8.03 -39.74 -0.64
C HIS A 549 7.82 -38.94 0.64
N VAL A 550 7.20 -39.55 1.65
CA VAL A 550 7.03 -38.91 2.96
C VAL A 550 8.39 -38.82 3.65
N PRO A 551 8.86 -37.62 4.04
CA PRO A 551 10.19 -37.44 4.59
C PRO A 551 10.32 -38.08 5.97
N LYS A 552 11.53 -38.53 6.31
CA LYS A 552 11.82 -39.10 7.64
C LYS A 552 11.74 -38.05 8.75
N SER A 553 12.07 -36.80 8.44
CA SER A 553 12.17 -35.68 9.36
C SER A 553 12.06 -34.34 8.63
N SER A 554 11.87 -33.24 9.36
CA SER A 554 11.66 -31.91 8.79
C SER A 554 12.85 -31.38 7.98
N ASP A 555 14.07 -31.77 8.31
CA ASP A 555 15.30 -31.40 7.59
C ASP A 555 15.46 -32.13 6.25
N GLN A 556 14.72 -33.23 6.04
CA GLN A 556 14.73 -34.00 4.79
C GLN A 556 13.52 -33.74 3.90
N ARG A 557 12.65 -32.78 4.25
CA ARG A 557 11.40 -32.53 3.52
C ARG A 557 11.59 -32.07 2.07
N GLY A 558 12.76 -31.50 1.75
CA GLY A 558 13.13 -31.13 0.39
C GLY A 558 13.77 -32.25 -0.42
N LEU A 559 14.02 -33.43 0.17
CA LEU A 559 14.73 -34.53 -0.45
C LEU A 559 13.77 -35.47 -1.18
N PHE A 560 13.79 -35.38 -2.50
CA PHE A 560 13.04 -36.27 -3.40
C PHE A 560 11.55 -36.39 -3.05
N ASN A 561 10.92 -35.25 -2.79
CA ASN A 561 9.57 -35.19 -2.22
C ASN A 561 8.49 -35.88 -3.09
N MET A 562 8.69 -35.85 -4.42
CA MET A 562 7.88 -36.57 -5.41
C MET A 562 8.74 -37.22 -6.49
N PHE A 563 8.36 -38.42 -6.92
CA PHE A 563 8.96 -39.15 -8.03
C PHE A 563 7.99 -39.19 -9.21
N TYR A 564 8.38 -38.58 -10.32
CA TYR A 564 7.64 -38.56 -11.58
C TYR A 564 8.09 -39.68 -12.49
N ASP A 565 7.13 -40.33 -13.14
CA ASP A 565 7.40 -41.40 -14.09
C ASP A 565 7.48 -40.88 -15.52
N PHE A 566 8.70 -40.85 -16.04
CA PHE A 566 9.04 -40.46 -17.42
C PHE A 566 9.25 -41.69 -18.32
N SER A 567 8.73 -42.84 -17.91
CA SER A 567 8.83 -44.07 -18.71
C SER A 567 8.09 -43.95 -20.03
N THR A 568 8.52 -44.76 -20.99
CA THR A 568 7.85 -44.88 -22.28
C THR A 568 6.41 -45.34 -22.08
N GLN A 569 5.45 -44.48 -22.43
CA GLN A 569 4.02 -44.74 -22.22
C GLN A 569 3.42 -45.70 -23.27
N ASN A 570 3.98 -45.72 -24.50
CA ASN A 570 3.52 -46.60 -25.56
C ASN A 570 4.07 -48.02 -25.36
N PRO A 571 3.23 -49.03 -25.08
CA PRO A 571 3.68 -50.42 -24.89
C PRO A 571 4.30 -51.02 -26.15
N ASN A 572 3.94 -50.51 -27.33
CA ASN A 572 4.41 -50.99 -28.63
C ASN A 572 5.65 -50.23 -29.14
N ALA A 573 6.25 -49.35 -28.33
CA ALA A 573 7.47 -48.67 -28.71
C ALA A 573 8.62 -49.67 -28.92
N LYS A 574 9.44 -49.45 -29.96
CA LYS A 574 10.59 -50.30 -30.28
C LYS A 574 11.61 -50.40 -29.14
N THR A 575 11.71 -49.33 -28.33
CA THR A 575 12.58 -49.26 -27.16
C THR A 575 11.75 -48.81 -25.97
N GLN A 576 11.79 -49.58 -24.89
CA GLN A 576 11.19 -49.22 -23.61
C GLN A 576 12.25 -48.56 -22.73
N ASN A 577 11.95 -47.38 -22.20
CA ASN A 577 12.77 -46.71 -21.20
C ASN A 577 11.97 -46.60 -19.90
N TYR A 578 12.60 -46.95 -18.78
CA TYR A 578 12.01 -46.82 -17.45
C TYR A 578 12.76 -45.76 -16.67
N VAL A 579 12.15 -44.59 -16.50
CA VAL A 579 12.84 -43.41 -15.96
C VAL A 579 12.00 -42.82 -14.84
N LEU A 580 12.62 -42.65 -13.67
CA LEU A 580 12.07 -41.82 -12.60
C LEU A 580 12.84 -40.52 -12.52
N MET A 581 12.13 -39.41 -12.33
CA MET A 581 12.70 -38.11 -12.05
C MET A 581 12.18 -37.60 -10.72
N SER A 582 13.06 -37.06 -9.89
CA SER A 582 12.70 -36.35 -8.66
C SER A 582 13.51 -35.07 -8.56
N TYR A 583 13.28 -34.30 -7.50
CA TYR A 583 13.95 -33.04 -7.25
C TYR A 583 14.42 -32.90 -5.81
N CYS A 584 15.43 -32.06 -5.63
CA CYS A 584 15.85 -31.49 -4.36
C CYS A 584 15.45 -30.01 -4.31
N CYS A 585 14.88 -29.55 -3.19
CA CYS A 585 14.54 -28.15 -2.93
C CYS A 585 14.90 -27.77 -1.48
N GLY A 586 14.82 -26.48 -1.14
CA GLY A 586 15.14 -25.99 0.20
C GLY A 586 16.55 -26.40 0.63
N ASP A 587 16.69 -26.95 1.85
CA ASP A 587 17.98 -27.43 2.37
C ASP A 587 18.57 -28.59 1.57
N SER A 588 17.74 -29.40 0.91
CA SER A 588 18.20 -30.62 0.25
C SER A 588 18.92 -30.34 -1.07
N VAL A 589 18.87 -29.12 -1.60
CA VAL A 589 19.66 -28.72 -2.78
C VAL A 589 21.16 -28.86 -2.52
N ASP A 590 21.59 -28.67 -1.28
CA ASP A 590 22.99 -28.83 -0.88
C ASP A 590 23.54 -30.23 -1.14
N ILE A 591 22.68 -31.26 -1.18
CA ILE A 591 23.09 -32.62 -1.51
C ILE A 591 23.66 -32.65 -2.93
N VAL A 592 23.03 -31.97 -3.88
CA VAL A 592 23.51 -31.87 -5.26
C VAL A 592 24.76 -30.98 -5.33
N ASN A 593 24.80 -29.90 -4.54
CA ASN A 593 25.91 -28.96 -4.53
C ASN A 593 27.17 -29.41 -3.76
N LYS A 594 27.10 -30.49 -2.97
CA LYS A 594 28.23 -30.97 -2.15
C LYS A 594 28.73 -32.35 -2.57
N ASN A 595 27.96 -33.10 -3.35
CA ASN A 595 28.30 -34.46 -3.76
C ASN A 595 28.51 -34.55 -5.27
N SER A 596 29.14 -35.65 -5.71
CA SER A 596 29.21 -36.02 -7.13
C SER A 596 27.86 -36.58 -7.62
N ASP A 597 27.63 -36.51 -8.93
CA ASP A 597 26.38 -37.02 -9.54
C ASP A 597 26.12 -38.49 -9.18
N LEU A 598 27.18 -39.32 -9.14
CA LEU A 598 27.06 -40.73 -8.75
C LEU A 598 26.65 -40.91 -7.29
N GLU A 599 27.13 -40.07 -6.39
CA GLU A 599 26.71 -40.09 -4.98
C GLU A 599 25.26 -39.63 -4.82
N VAL A 600 24.84 -38.58 -5.53
CA VAL A 600 23.43 -38.14 -5.56
C VAL A 600 22.53 -39.26 -6.08
N VAL A 601 22.93 -39.98 -7.14
CA VAL A 601 22.18 -41.13 -7.68
C VAL A 601 22.13 -42.29 -6.69
N ARG A 602 23.20 -42.54 -5.93
CA ARG A 602 23.15 -43.54 -4.84
C ARG A 602 22.16 -43.14 -3.76
N ILE A 603 22.12 -41.87 -3.35
CA ILE A 603 21.14 -41.37 -2.39
C ILE A 603 19.72 -41.54 -2.95
N PHE A 604 19.49 -41.20 -4.22
CA PHE A 604 18.21 -41.40 -4.90
C PHE A 604 17.75 -42.87 -4.90
N CYS A 605 18.65 -43.80 -5.22
CA CYS A 605 18.34 -45.24 -5.20
C CYS A 605 18.12 -45.76 -3.78
N GLN A 606 18.88 -45.26 -2.80
CA GLN A 606 18.69 -45.61 -1.39
C GLN A 606 17.33 -45.12 -0.88
N THR A 607 16.91 -43.90 -1.25
CA THR A 607 15.57 -43.40 -0.91
C THR A 607 14.47 -44.32 -1.48
N LEU A 608 14.60 -44.75 -2.74
CA LEU A 608 13.67 -45.72 -3.33
C LEU A 608 13.70 -47.07 -2.62
N GLN A 609 14.88 -47.56 -2.22
CA GLN A 609 15.02 -48.81 -1.48
C GLN A 609 14.35 -48.74 -0.10
N ASP A 610 14.44 -47.59 0.57
CA ASP A 610 13.79 -47.34 1.86
C ASP A 610 12.25 -47.28 1.71
N MET A 611 11.75 -46.74 0.59
CA MET A 611 10.32 -46.68 0.28
C MET A 611 9.74 -48.05 -0.10
N PHE A 612 10.52 -48.87 -0.80
CA PHE A 612 10.11 -50.19 -1.27
C PHE A 612 11.03 -51.28 -0.69
N PRO A 613 10.98 -51.55 0.63
CA PRO A 613 11.93 -52.45 1.29
C PRO A 613 11.85 -53.90 0.81
N ASN A 614 10.72 -54.29 0.21
CA ASN A 614 10.50 -55.63 -0.34
C ASN A 614 10.85 -55.72 -1.84
N GLU A 615 11.19 -54.60 -2.50
CA GLU A 615 11.62 -54.58 -3.89
C GLU A 615 13.15 -54.56 -3.96
N GLN A 616 13.71 -55.35 -4.87
CA GLN A 616 15.13 -55.25 -5.22
C GLN A 616 15.31 -54.14 -6.25
N ILE A 617 15.73 -52.95 -5.82
CA ILE A 617 15.98 -51.82 -6.72
C ILE A 617 17.17 -52.17 -7.63
N PRO A 618 16.99 -52.22 -8.96
CA PRO A 618 18.06 -52.58 -9.87
C PRO A 618 19.08 -51.45 -10.01
N GLU A 619 20.32 -51.81 -10.34
CA GLU A 619 21.36 -50.81 -10.65
C GLU A 619 20.93 -49.89 -11.81
N PRO A 620 21.11 -48.57 -11.66
CA PRO A 620 20.84 -47.61 -12.73
C PRO A 620 21.63 -47.89 -14.01
N THR A 621 20.96 -47.72 -15.15
CA THR A 621 21.55 -47.83 -16.51
C THR A 621 21.83 -46.47 -17.15
N GLY A 622 21.53 -45.38 -16.45
CA GLY A 622 21.73 -44.01 -16.90
C GLY A 622 21.19 -43.02 -15.88
N HIS A 623 21.73 -41.81 -15.86
CA HIS A 623 21.28 -40.74 -14.97
C HIS A 623 21.54 -39.36 -15.57
N VAL A 624 20.82 -38.37 -15.05
CA VAL A 624 21.06 -36.94 -15.22
C VAL A 624 20.85 -36.25 -13.88
N VAL A 625 21.82 -35.47 -13.45
CA VAL A 625 21.72 -34.58 -12.28
C VAL A 625 21.91 -33.15 -12.78
N THR A 626 20.95 -32.27 -12.49
CA THR A 626 21.09 -30.87 -12.89
C THR A 626 21.96 -30.10 -11.90
N HIS A 627 22.57 -29.01 -12.38
CA HIS A 627 23.41 -28.09 -11.59
C HIS A 627 23.08 -26.63 -11.95
N TRP A 628 21.78 -26.29 -11.98
CA TRP A 628 21.29 -24.96 -12.35
C TRP A 628 21.89 -23.85 -11.48
N GLY A 629 22.07 -24.10 -10.19
CA GLY A 629 22.64 -23.13 -9.26
C GLY A 629 24.10 -22.79 -9.55
N ARG A 630 24.84 -23.74 -10.13
CA ARG A 630 26.27 -23.58 -10.48
C ARG A 630 26.50 -22.98 -11.86
N ASP A 631 25.48 -22.96 -12.73
CA ASP A 631 25.61 -22.37 -14.05
C ASP A 631 25.82 -20.84 -13.95
N PRO A 632 26.94 -20.29 -14.44
CA PRO A 632 27.27 -18.88 -14.31
C PRO A 632 26.35 -17.95 -15.10
N ASN A 633 25.59 -18.46 -16.07
CA ASN A 633 24.65 -17.72 -16.91
C ASN A 633 23.19 -17.95 -16.52
N ILE A 634 22.91 -18.82 -15.54
CA ILE A 634 21.57 -19.10 -15.03
C ILE A 634 21.52 -18.86 -13.52
N GLY A 635 22.14 -19.74 -12.73
CA GLY A 635 22.34 -19.56 -11.29
C GLY A 635 21.09 -19.62 -10.42
N MET A 636 19.95 -20.07 -10.97
CA MET A 636 18.65 -20.19 -10.29
C MET A 636 17.72 -21.13 -11.08
N SER A 637 16.53 -21.42 -10.53
CA SER A 637 15.45 -22.10 -11.24
C SER A 637 14.33 -21.14 -11.64
N TYR A 638 13.75 -20.43 -10.67
CA TYR A 638 12.68 -19.44 -10.85
C TYR A 638 12.64 -18.51 -9.64
N SER A 639 12.03 -17.33 -9.78
CA SER A 639 11.99 -16.35 -8.71
C SER A 639 10.90 -16.63 -7.67
N PHE A 640 11.03 -16.01 -6.49
CA PHE A 640 9.99 -16.01 -5.45
C PHE A 640 9.98 -14.68 -4.68
N VAL A 641 8.92 -14.40 -3.94
CA VAL A 641 8.81 -13.16 -3.13
C VAL A 641 9.44 -13.38 -1.75
N LYS A 642 10.57 -12.68 -1.47
CA LYS A 642 11.17 -12.65 -0.13
C LYS A 642 10.34 -11.83 0.85
N GLU A 643 10.58 -12.02 2.15
CA GLU A 643 10.00 -11.18 3.22
C GLU A 643 10.06 -9.67 2.96
N SER A 644 11.18 -9.19 2.42
CA SER A 644 11.43 -7.77 2.14
C SER A 644 10.86 -7.27 0.80
N ALA A 645 10.18 -8.14 0.06
CA ALA A 645 9.70 -7.89 -1.28
C ALA A 645 8.18 -8.01 -1.39
N THR A 646 7.64 -7.49 -2.49
CA THR A 646 6.22 -7.60 -2.85
C THR A 646 6.07 -7.91 -4.33
N GLY A 647 4.84 -8.19 -4.78
CA GLY A 647 4.57 -8.35 -6.21
C GLY A 647 4.96 -7.13 -7.05
N GLU A 648 4.90 -5.91 -6.50
CA GLU A 648 5.24 -4.68 -7.23
C GLU A 648 6.70 -4.62 -7.68
N ASP A 649 7.59 -5.32 -6.98
CA ASP A 649 9.00 -5.39 -7.36
C ASP A 649 9.17 -6.07 -8.74
N TYR A 650 8.29 -7.01 -9.14
CA TYR A 650 8.27 -7.56 -10.51
C TYR A 650 7.94 -6.49 -11.55
N ASP A 651 6.95 -5.64 -11.27
CA ASP A 651 6.53 -4.56 -12.17
C ASP A 651 7.66 -3.54 -12.34
N VAL A 652 8.32 -3.18 -11.24
CA VAL A 652 9.50 -2.29 -11.24
C VAL A 652 10.65 -2.89 -12.05
N ILE A 653 10.89 -4.21 -11.96
CA ILE A 653 11.93 -4.87 -12.76
C ILE A 653 11.57 -4.85 -14.25
N ALA A 654 10.28 -4.95 -14.60
CA ALA A 654 9.77 -4.90 -15.98
C ALA A 654 9.78 -3.52 -16.65
N GLU A 655 9.79 -2.41 -15.89
CA GLU A 655 9.85 -1.05 -16.45
C GLU A 655 11.02 -0.90 -17.44
N ASP A 656 10.79 -0.26 -18.59
CA ASP A 656 11.89 0.11 -19.47
C ASP A 656 12.72 1.26 -18.87
N VAL A 657 13.92 1.46 -19.40
CA VAL A 657 14.78 2.57 -19.00
C VAL A 657 15.08 3.42 -20.22
N GLU A 658 14.58 4.67 -20.18
CA GLU A 658 14.70 5.69 -21.23
C GLU A 658 14.26 5.21 -22.62
N ASP A 659 13.23 4.36 -22.69
CA ASP A 659 12.77 3.72 -23.92
C ASP A 659 13.95 3.04 -24.66
N ARG A 660 14.98 2.55 -23.95
CA ARG A 660 16.23 2.10 -24.58
C ARG A 660 16.64 0.72 -24.10
N LEU A 661 16.52 0.48 -22.81
CA LEU A 661 16.68 -0.84 -22.20
C LEU A 661 15.31 -1.38 -21.83
N TYR A 662 14.95 -2.53 -22.36
CA TYR A 662 13.76 -3.27 -21.98
C TYR A 662 14.18 -4.54 -21.25
N PHE A 663 13.28 -5.08 -20.44
CA PHE A 663 13.52 -6.30 -19.67
C PHE A 663 12.42 -7.31 -19.94
N CYS A 664 12.78 -8.59 -20.03
CA CYS A 664 11.83 -9.69 -20.11
C CYS A 664 12.39 -10.96 -19.45
N GLY A 665 11.50 -11.93 -19.21
CA GLY A 665 11.81 -13.13 -18.45
C GLY A 665 10.74 -13.35 -17.39
N GLU A 666 10.86 -14.44 -16.63
CA GLU A 666 9.89 -14.78 -15.60
C GLU A 666 9.77 -13.70 -14.52
N VAL A 667 10.89 -13.09 -14.11
CA VAL A 667 10.92 -12.02 -13.09
C VAL A 667 10.35 -10.68 -13.57
N ASN A 668 10.03 -10.56 -14.84
CA ASN A 668 9.39 -9.37 -15.43
C ASN A 668 7.88 -9.55 -15.58
N TYR A 669 7.32 -10.62 -15.01
CA TYR A 669 5.93 -11.01 -15.15
C TYR A 669 5.28 -11.20 -13.79
N ARG A 670 4.60 -10.15 -13.30
CA ARG A 670 3.80 -10.24 -12.07
C ARG A 670 2.45 -10.94 -12.32
N ILE A 671 1.82 -10.61 -13.44
CA ILE A 671 0.43 -10.94 -13.82
C ILE A 671 0.39 -11.26 -15.32
N LEU A 672 -0.36 -12.30 -15.72
CA LEU A 672 -0.57 -12.70 -17.11
C LEU A 672 -1.77 -12.02 -17.79
N GLU A 673 -2.00 -10.74 -17.52
CA GLU A 673 -2.97 -9.97 -18.30
C GLU A 673 -2.36 -9.52 -19.64
N THR A 674 -2.57 -10.38 -20.63
CA THR A 674 -2.76 -10.05 -22.05
C THR A 674 -1.61 -9.37 -22.82
N PHE A 675 -1.04 -10.16 -23.74
CA PHE A 675 -0.45 -9.71 -25.01
C PHE A 675 -1.47 -8.98 -25.94
N SER A 676 -2.69 -8.64 -25.46
CA SER A 676 -3.77 -8.00 -26.24
C SER A 676 -4.27 -6.65 -25.69
N GLN A 677 -3.79 -6.15 -24.55
CA GLN A 677 -4.27 -4.87 -23.98
C GLN A 677 -3.16 -3.86 -23.63
N LYS A 678 -2.13 -3.74 -24.48
CA LYS A 678 -1.24 -2.54 -24.43
C LYS A 678 -1.90 -1.25 -24.93
N LEU A 679 -3.21 -1.26 -25.16
CA LEU A 679 -4.04 -0.07 -25.38
C LEU A 679 -5.16 -0.10 -24.32
N SER A 680 -5.15 0.91 -23.46
CA SER A 680 -6.05 1.16 -22.32
C SER A 680 -5.94 0.17 -21.17
N TRP A 681 -5.09 0.49 -20.19
CA TRP A 681 -5.40 0.69 -18.76
C TRP A 681 -4.09 1.21 -18.14
N GLN A 682 -4.07 2.47 -17.71
CA GLN A 682 -2.91 3.05 -17.03
C GLN A 682 -2.90 2.58 -15.58
N ASN A 683 -1.86 1.81 -15.25
CA ASN A 683 -1.48 1.41 -13.91
C ASN A 683 -1.39 2.62 -12.98
N ILE A 684 -2.21 2.61 -11.93
CA ILE A 684 -1.98 3.40 -10.73
C ILE A 684 -1.07 2.55 -9.86
N GLY A 685 0.20 2.92 -9.78
CA GLY A 685 1.14 2.31 -8.85
C GLY A 685 0.67 2.54 -7.41
N GLN A 686 0.38 1.45 -6.69
CA GLN A 686 0.47 1.49 -5.23
C GLN A 686 1.96 1.69 -4.92
N SER A 687 2.31 2.84 -4.36
CA SER A 687 3.67 3.12 -3.89
C SER A 687 3.57 3.95 -2.62
N ARG A 688 4.10 3.38 -1.53
CA ARG A 688 4.20 3.92 -0.17
C ARG A 688 2.83 4.20 0.48
N VAL A 689 2.75 4.01 1.79
CA VAL A 689 1.52 4.22 2.56
C VAL A 689 1.18 5.71 2.45
N VAL A 690 0.23 6.04 1.59
CA VAL A 690 -0.27 7.39 1.40
C VAL A 690 -1.59 7.45 2.15
N ASP A 691 -1.63 8.19 3.25
CA ASP A 691 -2.78 8.15 4.16
C ASP A 691 -3.77 9.28 3.89
N THR A 692 -3.33 10.40 3.32
CA THR A 692 -4.20 11.58 3.11
C THR A 692 -4.03 12.28 1.76
N VAL A 693 -5.10 12.97 1.30
CA VAL A 693 -5.17 13.71 0.04
C VAL A 693 -5.86 15.06 0.19
N LYS A 694 -5.31 16.10 -0.46
CA LYS A 694 -5.93 17.42 -0.61
C LYS A 694 -5.75 17.98 -2.02
N PHE A 695 -6.71 18.79 -2.47
CA PHE A 695 -6.66 19.56 -3.72
C PHE A 695 -5.92 20.88 -3.58
#